data_AF-A0AAD7BAW4-F1
#
_entry.id   AF-A0AAD7BAW4-F1
#
_cell.length_a   1.000
_cell.length_b   1.000
_cell.length_c   1.000
_cell.angle_alpha   90.00
_cell.angle_beta   90.00
_cell.angle_gamma   90.00
#
_symmetry.space_group_name_H-M   'P 1'
#
loop_
_entity.id
_entity.type
_entity.pdbx_description
1 polymer ?
#
loop_
_entity_poly.entity_id
_entity_poly.type
_entity_poly.pdbx_seq_one_letter_code
_entity_poly.pdbx_strand_id
1 'polypeptide(L)'
;MSNDLNAALQQLTFDDDLIYFGDPALRHREDLDFYVVIRGVVPGVYDTWAGAGPQITGYRGNIHNKYRGWKAAVAAWNQGIRELIPASTTSTTSSGLTSAYSTPSTPSTGRHVATPLPANAARTKTPSTPSRRHHKHARTAPSPSAPSTPTTPITVDLEDEGAWEDVAIVHQVQEPRTRKRKRYATSDDALKHWVDKYRDEYLRVLVTREGLMGEGTTCSCGLAAHFRCTECFGGQLLCQECMVRSHHAKPLCRIEKWSGIFFQRFSLRRLGLRVQLGHSNAEACPRARRGYDKFVVLHTNGFHQVAVDFCACTRRGCQPHWEQLLLQGWYPSMPDMPQSAATISCLKLFHALSLQGKTTTYHYFHALAKVTENLGPSPFKRRYQLLLRVVREWRNLCSLKRGGMGNDPDRLAAETKEGELGVDCLACPKAGVNLTRELRSVLPEDRYLFTIFLAIDVCFRLKRKKVSSWAADPSIQDGWAYFVKSTEYMEYVKTLGDQKEMSTCTGLAALDHANTKYSQGYAATGCGMVTCGRHEVVCKNGVGDLQAGEKYGNMDYISASALRHFLKLLFFLFSYDIMCQWYKKLQERLLALPAAIRFHLANYFVKYVIPKLHILGHLKFCQDFFSLLYTLGSAQADMEGIERIWSYSGPMGASTREMGPGSRQDTLDDFWHGWNWGKVVGMGETLRLRLLKARKELGQQEDALKEFTDAQESEAPAWMKIVDDFETGQSPVNPYEIPHQGPSLRDVQLELAREEQEREQAAADSCAAGEDTMVEYLMLGLEIEGQQRQLTADLAANKSPTSSELTAFVTRRLRIARQIKKLRAMQRKYSPGALQRLASQEATDVPEAERTPLFLPSALPPLHSAPPLSVPGLAAAEARLRDSQCAESLEAVRNGLIVKRRLYTYKNLHARRQHQSTRSRSLVDNQQRKIELAAVAYQQARTARLALVHVAGPADWKELVKADLWLPEDEEEAKRRQQRAMKGKRKEAAEVNAEGEVRGVPGMGEKSRLMSWIWMSAGHTTGLLGEEIHYTVRLEWSKAYARVKRWREEEKLLQEEMVRCLLTLRWQAKQWDNRAVPVHYTGKRVYSDTHSQGAMAYAARQAAIWRQLAGRFERLWWPLTCRVRDLGREKPSAVPDEEEGWVADEGDEEQAGALEDGEDQDREDEDVIEADNRAEDGAVGEEPFIAPAEMDRLLAVQSDSLLGYEEL
;
A
#
# COMPACT_ATOMS: atom_id res chain seq x y z
N MET A 1 27.48 -19.21 -9.74
CA MET A 1 26.93 -20.37 -10.49
C MET A 1 26.54 -20.05 -11.95
N SER A 2 26.75 -18.83 -12.49
CA SER A 2 26.45 -18.56 -13.92
C SER A 2 27.63 -18.79 -14.87
N ASN A 3 28.86 -18.93 -14.37
CA ASN A 3 30.05 -19.04 -15.22
C ASN A 3 30.41 -20.50 -15.59
N ASP A 4 29.94 -21.50 -14.84
CA ASP A 4 30.17 -22.92 -15.16
C ASP A 4 29.22 -23.48 -16.23
N LEU A 5 28.05 -22.85 -16.44
CA LEU A 5 27.07 -23.31 -17.44
C LEU A 5 27.51 -22.96 -18.88
N ASN A 6 28.14 -21.80 -19.06
CA ASN A 6 28.66 -21.37 -20.37
C ASN A 6 29.85 -22.22 -20.83
N ALA A 7 30.65 -22.74 -19.90
CA ALA A 7 31.77 -23.62 -20.22
C ALA A 7 31.30 -25.03 -20.64
N ALA A 8 30.19 -25.52 -20.08
CA ALA A 8 29.59 -26.81 -20.45
C ALA A 8 28.83 -26.76 -21.79
N LEU A 9 28.18 -25.64 -22.11
CA LEU A 9 27.42 -25.46 -23.35
C LEU A 9 28.30 -25.23 -24.59
N GLN A 10 29.55 -24.79 -24.42
CA GLN A 10 30.51 -24.60 -25.52
C GLN A 10 31.15 -25.90 -26.04
N GLN A 11 30.92 -27.05 -25.38
CA GLN A 11 31.46 -28.35 -25.79
C GLN A 11 30.49 -29.24 -26.59
N LEU A 12 29.24 -28.81 -26.79
CA LEU A 12 28.23 -29.58 -27.52
C LEU A 12 28.27 -29.25 -29.01
N THR A 13 28.82 -30.15 -29.82
CA THR A 13 28.81 -30.04 -31.29
C THR A 13 27.52 -30.64 -31.86
N PHE A 14 26.96 -29.96 -32.86
CA PHE A 14 25.74 -30.37 -33.56
C PHE A 14 26.00 -31.65 -34.36
N ASP A 15 25.60 -32.80 -33.80
CA ASP A 15 24.71 -33.79 -34.44
C ASP A 15 24.65 -35.12 -33.66
N ASP A 16 25.46 -35.35 -32.60
CA ASP A 16 25.52 -36.67 -31.93
C ASP A 16 25.14 -36.74 -30.43
N ASP A 17 24.92 -35.65 -29.70
CA ASP A 17 24.65 -35.71 -28.24
C ASP A 17 23.30 -35.10 -27.81
N LEU A 18 22.21 -35.70 -28.29
CA LEU A 18 20.89 -35.48 -27.70
C LEU A 18 20.82 -36.15 -26.31
N ILE A 19 20.71 -35.35 -25.25
CA ILE A 19 20.54 -35.86 -23.90
C ILE A 19 19.09 -36.35 -23.72
N TYR A 20 18.89 -37.65 -23.92
CA TYR A 20 17.61 -38.33 -23.73
C TYR A 20 17.59 -39.11 -22.43
N PHE A 21 16.60 -38.82 -21.60
CA PHE A 21 16.35 -39.48 -20.34
C PHE A 21 15.07 -40.30 -20.44
N GLY A 22 15.21 -41.54 -20.90
CA GLY A 22 14.11 -42.46 -21.14
C GLY A 22 14.57 -43.77 -21.75
N ASP A 23 13.66 -44.71 -21.97
CA ASP A 23 13.97 -45.98 -22.62
C ASP A 23 14.28 -45.76 -24.12
N PRO A 24 15.49 -46.10 -24.63
CA PRO A 24 15.86 -45.94 -26.03
C PRO A 24 14.93 -46.65 -27.02
N ALA A 25 14.26 -47.72 -26.59
CA ALA A 25 13.31 -48.47 -27.43
C ALA A 25 12.07 -47.64 -27.80
N LEU A 26 11.75 -46.59 -27.04
CA LEU A 26 10.57 -45.76 -27.26
C LEU A 26 10.78 -44.69 -28.35
N ARG A 27 12.01 -44.47 -28.82
CA ARG A 27 12.33 -43.46 -29.86
C ARG A 27 11.62 -43.69 -31.20
N HIS A 28 11.18 -44.92 -31.48
CA HIS A 28 10.48 -45.27 -32.72
C HIS A 28 8.95 -45.17 -32.61
N ARG A 29 8.41 -44.87 -31.42
CA ARG A 29 6.97 -44.75 -31.16
C ARG A 29 6.53 -43.29 -31.38
N GLU A 30 5.76 -43.04 -32.43
CA GLU A 30 5.22 -41.70 -32.74
C GLU A 30 3.93 -41.38 -31.96
N ASP A 31 3.35 -42.36 -31.27
CA ASP A 31 2.11 -42.23 -30.49
C ASP A 31 2.33 -41.76 -29.04
N LEU A 32 3.57 -41.81 -28.54
CA LEU A 32 3.95 -41.43 -27.18
C LEU A 32 4.30 -39.95 -27.05
N ASP A 33 4.09 -39.41 -25.85
CA ASP A 33 4.41 -38.04 -25.52
C ASP A 33 5.81 -37.91 -24.89
N PHE A 34 6.61 -36.98 -25.41
CA PHE A 34 7.93 -36.64 -24.92
C PHE A 34 7.96 -35.21 -24.36
N TYR A 35 8.71 -35.00 -23.29
CA TYR A 35 8.83 -33.71 -22.61
C TYR A 35 10.22 -33.14 -22.84
N VAL A 36 10.30 -31.96 -23.44
CA VAL A 36 11.55 -31.29 -23.78
C VAL A 36 11.78 -30.17 -22.79
N VAL A 37 12.86 -30.22 -22.02
CA VAL A 37 13.25 -29.19 -21.04
C VAL A 37 14.46 -28.44 -21.58
N ILE A 38 14.24 -27.31 -22.26
CA ILE A 38 15.30 -26.47 -22.83
C ILE A 38 16.06 -25.70 -21.75
N ARG A 39 15.36 -25.26 -20.70
CA ARG A 39 15.96 -24.56 -19.55
C ARG A 39 15.40 -25.12 -18.26
N GLY A 40 16.25 -25.72 -17.43
CA GLY A 40 15.92 -26.38 -16.18
C GLY A 40 17.20 -26.82 -15.46
N VAL A 41 17.06 -27.55 -14.35
CA VAL A 41 18.20 -28.10 -13.58
C VAL A 41 19.05 -29.01 -14.47
N VAL A 42 18.41 -29.92 -15.20
CA VAL A 42 19.04 -30.74 -16.25
C VAL A 42 18.24 -30.55 -17.54
N PRO A 43 18.80 -29.87 -18.56
CA PRO A 43 18.18 -29.78 -19.87
C PRO A 43 18.24 -31.13 -20.63
N GLY A 44 17.15 -31.51 -21.30
CA GLY A 44 17.08 -32.74 -22.10
C GLY A 44 15.67 -33.10 -22.56
N VAL A 45 15.55 -34.24 -23.25
CA VAL A 45 14.27 -34.84 -23.66
C VAL A 45 13.95 -36.02 -22.76
N TYR A 46 12.75 -36.05 -22.21
CA TYR A 46 12.27 -37.07 -21.27
C TYR A 46 11.08 -37.82 -21.87
N ASP A 47 10.99 -39.14 -21.65
CA ASP A 47 9.85 -39.97 -22.06
C ASP A 47 8.69 -39.93 -21.07
N THR A 48 8.90 -39.40 -19.86
CA THR A 48 7.90 -39.30 -18.80
C THR A 48 7.95 -37.97 -18.07
N TRP A 49 6.78 -37.49 -17.62
CA TRP A 49 6.70 -36.28 -16.80
C TRP A 49 7.37 -36.45 -15.43
N ALA A 50 7.36 -37.65 -14.87
CA ALA A 50 8.03 -37.94 -13.59
C ALA A 50 9.55 -37.65 -13.65
N GLY A 51 10.18 -37.80 -14.82
CA GLY A 51 11.57 -37.41 -15.05
C GLY A 51 11.76 -35.91 -15.30
N ALA A 52 10.87 -35.29 -16.07
CA ALA A 52 10.96 -33.88 -16.48
C ALA A 52 10.56 -32.88 -15.37
N GLY A 53 9.48 -33.17 -14.63
CA GLY A 53 8.89 -32.28 -13.62
C GLY A 53 9.85 -31.80 -12.53
N PRO A 54 10.71 -32.68 -11.95
CA PRO A 54 11.71 -32.26 -10.98
C PRO A 54 12.77 -31.29 -11.54
N GLN A 55 12.99 -31.27 -12.85
CA GLN A 55 14.01 -30.40 -13.47
C GLN A 55 13.55 -28.95 -13.63
N ILE A 56 12.24 -28.73 -13.60
CA ILE A 56 11.64 -27.40 -13.80
C ILE A 56 11.11 -26.81 -12.50
N THR A 57 10.73 -27.65 -11.54
CA THR A 57 10.13 -27.24 -10.27
C THR A 57 11.16 -26.46 -9.44
N GLY A 58 10.87 -25.19 -9.16
CA GLY A 58 11.78 -24.28 -8.43
C GLY A 58 12.89 -23.63 -9.27
N TYR A 59 13.01 -23.95 -10.57
CA TYR A 59 14.02 -23.33 -11.44
C TYR A 59 13.47 -22.06 -12.12
N ARG A 60 14.05 -20.90 -11.80
CA ARG A 60 13.57 -19.59 -12.26
C ARG A 60 13.86 -19.37 -13.75
N GLY A 61 12.81 -19.15 -14.55
CA GLY A 61 12.91 -18.94 -15.99
C GLY A 61 13.10 -20.23 -16.79
N ASN A 62 12.54 -21.34 -16.30
CA ASN A 62 12.54 -22.60 -17.04
C ASN A 62 11.80 -22.48 -18.38
N ILE A 63 12.19 -23.30 -19.35
CA ILE A 63 11.57 -23.39 -20.68
C ILE A 63 11.41 -24.88 -20.96
N HIS A 64 10.17 -25.35 -21.05
CA HIS A 64 9.86 -26.75 -21.33
C HIS A 64 8.53 -26.87 -22.06
N ASN A 65 8.40 -27.85 -22.95
CA ASN A 65 7.18 -28.13 -23.71
C ASN A 65 7.00 -29.65 -23.91
N LYS A 66 5.75 -30.07 -24.10
CA LYS A 66 5.37 -31.46 -24.41
C LYS A 66 5.16 -31.62 -25.91
N TYR A 67 5.71 -32.66 -26.51
CA TYR A 67 5.58 -32.97 -27.92
C TYR A 67 5.19 -34.43 -28.13
N ARG A 68 4.24 -34.66 -29.03
CA ARG A 68 3.84 -36.02 -29.41
C ARG A 68 4.78 -36.55 -30.48
N GLY A 69 5.38 -37.70 -30.22
CA GLY A 69 6.34 -38.35 -31.10
C GLY A 69 7.78 -37.82 -30.98
N TRP A 70 8.73 -38.73 -31.09
CA TRP A 70 10.16 -38.49 -30.88
C TRP A 70 10.75 -37.41 -31.79
N LYS A 71 10.43 -37.46 -33.10
CA LYS A 71 11.00 -36.52 -34.09
C LYS A 71 10.63 -35.06 -33.80
N ALA A 72 9.39 -34.82 -33.37
CA ALA A 72 8.91 -33.49 -33.02
C ALA A 72 9.64 -32.94 -31.78
N ALA A 73 9.82 -33.79 -30.75
CA ALA A 73 10.56 -33.44 -29.55
C ALA A 73 12.04 -33.10 -29.84
N VAL A 74 12.70 -33.86 -30.70
CA VAL A 74 14.11 -33.60 -31.10
C VAL A 74 14.23 -32.32 -31.92
N ALA A 75 13.31 -32.07 -32.86
CA ALA A 75 13.30 -30.83 -33.63
C ALA A 75 13.14 -29.60 -32.72
N ALA A 76 12.22 -29.67 -31.77
CA ALA A 76 11.99 -28.61 -30.79
C ALA A 76 13.18 -28.41 -29.84
N TRP A 77 13.82 -29.48 -29.40
CA TRP A 77 15.06 -29.42 -28.62
C TRP A 77 16.16 -28.68 -29.38
N ASN A 78 16.41 -29.09 -30.63
CA ASN A 78 17.46 -28.50 -31.46
C ASN A 78 17.19 -27.01 -31.77
N GLN A 79 15.92 -26.64 -31.98
CA GLN A 79 15.54 -25.24 -32.13
C GLN A 79 15.77 -24.45 -30.83
N GLY A 80 15.31 -24.97 -29.69
CA GLY A 80 15.44 -24.32 -28.39
C GLY A 80 16.89 -24.08 -27.97
N ILE A 81 17.79 -25.02 -28.25
CA ILE A 81 19.22 -24.86 -27.99
C ILE A 81 19.86 -23.84 -28.93
N ARG A 82 19.48 -23.79 -30.22
CA ARG A 82 19.97 -22.77 -31.17
C ARG A 82 19.60 -21.35 -30.75
N GLU A 83 18.41 -21.15 -30.21
CA GLU A 83 17.94 -19.84 -29.74
C GLU A 83 18.63 -19.38 -28.43
N LEU A 84 19.24 -20.31 -27.68
CA LEU A 84 19.93 -20.03 -26.42
C LEU A 84 21.44 -19.73 -26.57
N ILE A 85 22.05 -20.00 -27.72
CA ILE A 85 23.46 -19.65 -27.99
C ILE A 85 23.50 -18.20 -28.51
N PRO A 86 24.03 -17.22 -27.76
CA PRO A 86 24.19 -15.86 -28.27
C PRO A 86 25.25 -15.86 -29.38
N ALA A 87 24.94 -15.26 -30.54
CA ALA A 87 25.91 -15.04 -31.61
C ALA A 87 27.08 -14.18 -31.10
N SER A 88 28.21 -14.81 -30.79
CA SER A 88 29.43 -14.13 -30.40
C SER A 88 30.10 -13.52 -31.63
N THR A 89 30.15 -12.19 -31.64
CA THR A 89 31.10 -11.35 -32.38
C THR A 89 32.51 -11.92 -32.33
N THR A 90 33.01 -12.40 -33.47
CA THR A 90 34.45 -12.55 -33.73
C THR A 90 34.93 -11.34 -34.53
N SER A 91 35.54 -10.39 -33.84
CA SER A 91 36.46 -9.43 -34.43
C SER A 91 37.79 -10.13 -34.65
N THR A 92 38.28 -10.23 -35.88
CA THR A 92 39.73 -10.17 -36.09
C THR A 92 40.03 -9.62 -37.49
N THR A 93 40.56 -8.40 -37.47
CA THR A 93 41.46 -7.84 -38.47
C THR A 93 42.44 -8.89 -39.01
N SER A 94 42.53 -9.04 -40.33
CA SER A 94 43.80 -9.39 -40.96
C SER A 94 44.07 -8.48 -42.15
N SER A 95 45.08 -7.64 -41.98
CA SER A 95 45.76 -6.93 -43.04
C SER A 95 46.53 -7.94 -43.90
N GLY A 96 46.12 -8.05 -45.16
CA GLY A 96 47.00 -7.81 -46.30
C GLY A 96 48.06 -8.85 -46.66
N LEU A 97 47.90 -9.33 -47.90
CA LEU A 97 48.96 -9.58 -48.90
C LEU A 97 49.74 -10.91 -48.69
N THR A 98 49.99 -11.77 -49.68
CA THR A 98 49.94 -11.73 -51.15
C THR A 98 50.24 -13.15 -51.66
N SER A 99 49.73 -13.51 -52.86
CA SER A 99 50.41 -14.19 -53.99
C SER A 99 51.43 -15.31 -53.70
N ALA A 100 51.52 -16.45 -54.40
CA ALA A 100 50.76 -17.17 -55.40
C ALA A 100 51.51 -18.53 -55.61
N TYR A 101 50.81 -19.50 -56.19
CA TYR A 101 51.30 -20.66 -56.96
C TYR A 101 52.02 -21.86 -56.28
N SER A 102 51.39 -23.02 -56.55
CA SER A 102 51.94 -24.32 -56.97
C SER A 102 52.76 -25.20 -56.00
N THR A 103 52.08 -26.25 -55.51
CA THR A 103 52.40 -27.72 -55.54
C THR A 103 53.84 -28.20 -55.87
N PRO A 104 54.19 -29.48 -55.59
CA PRO A 104 54.22 -30.21 -54.31
C PRO A 104 55.51 -31.07 -54.15
N SER A 105 55.88 -31.52 -52.95
CA SER A 105 56.47 -32.86 -52.67
C SER A 105 57.09 -32.97 -51.26
N THR A 106 56.74 -34.06 -50.59
CA THR A 106 57.42 -34.81 -49.49
C THR A 106 58.92 -35.12 -49.75
N PRO A 107 59.69 -35.84 -48.88
CA PRO A 107 59.54 -36.24 -47.46
C PRO A 107 60.84 -36.06 -46.59
N SER A 108 60.78 -36.39 -45.29
CA SER A 108 61.57 -37.47 -44.63
C SER A 108 61.91 -37.23 -43.15
N THR A 109 61.63 -38.26 -42.33
CA THR A 109 62.40 -38.86 -41.20
C THR A 109 63.04 -37.96 -40.12
N GLY A 110 63.01 -38.26 -38.81
CA GLY A 110 62.60 -39.43 -38.04
C GLY A 110 63.25 -39.40 -36.62
N ARG A 111 62.98 -40.47 -35.84
CA ARG A 111 63.58 -40.92 -34.55
C ARG A 111 63.17 -40.20 -33.26
N HIS A 112 62.97 -40.86 -32.10
CA HIS A 112 62.66 -42.25 -31.71
C HIS A 112 62.54 -42.31 -30.15
N VAL A 113 61.60 -43.14 -29.64
CA VAL A 113 61.76 -44.12 -28.50
C VAL A 113 61.72 -43.54 -27.05
N ALA A 114 61.06 -44.12 -26.03
CA ALA A 114 60.67 -45.51 -25.74
C ALA A 114 59.52 -45.69 -24.70
N THR A 115 58.56 -46.56 -25.05
CA THR A 115 57.99 -47.76 -24.36
C THR A 115 57.11 -47.78 -23.07
N PRO A 116 56.17 -48.78 -22.97
CA PRO A 116 55.00 -48.80 -22.07
C PRO A 116 54.71 -50.16 -21.33
N LEU A 117 53.49 -50.29 -20.73
CA LEU A 117 52.68 -51.52 -20.42
C LEU A 117 52.67 -52.11 -18.95
N PRO A 118 51.80 -53.10 -18.55
CA PRO A 118 50.48 -52.88 -17.87
C PRO A 118 50.08 -53.93 -16.75
N ALA A 119 48.81 -53.86 -16.27
CA ALA A 119 47.90 -54.93 -15.76
C ALA A 119 48.14 -55.84 -14.50
N ASN A 120 47.08 -55.93 -13.67
CA ASN A 120 46.47 -57.03 -12.87
C ASN A 120 47.16 -57.87 -11.75
N ALA A 121 46.46 -57.88 -10.58
CA ALA A 121 46.07 -58.99 -9.67
C ALA A 121 47.03 -59.65 -8.62
N ALA A 122 46.52 -59.67 -7.36
CA ALA A 122 46.57 -60.67 -6.26
C ALA A 122 47.78 -60.82 -5.27
N ARG A 123 47.44 -60.68 -3.94
CA ARG A 123 47.89 -61.36 -2.67
C ARG A 123 49.36 -61.84 -2.55
N THR A 124 50.17 -61.51 -1.51
CA THR A 124 50.12 -61.89 -0.06
C THR A 124 51.18 -61.11 0.79
N LYS A 125 51.01 -61.08 2.13
CA LYS A 125 51.77 -60.37 3.21
C LYS A 125 53.21 -60.95 3.45
N THR A 126 54.22 -60.32 4.07
CA THR A 126 54.47 -59.61 5.39
C THR A 126 55.93 -59.03 5.40
N PRO A 127 56.53 -58.46 6.48
CA PRO A 127 56.17 -57.33 7.37
C PRO A 127 57.32 -56.30 7.65
N SER A 128 57.00 -55.12 8.21
CA SER A 128 57.61 -54.43 9.40
C SER A 128 57.51 -52.88 9.40
N THR A 129 56.70 -52.36 10.34
CA THR A 129 56.75 -51.13 11.21
C THR A 129 57.51 -49.82 10.85
N PRO A 130 57.24 -48.65 11.51
CA PRO A 130 55.96 -48.00 11.94
C PRO A 130 55.91 -46.46 11.62
N SER A 131 54.76 -45.78 11.42
CA SER A 131 54.03 -44.92 12.40
C SER A 131 53.50 -43.64 11.69
N ARG A 132 52.36 -42.98 11.97
CA ARG A 132 50.96 -43.35 12.33
C ARG A 132 50.09 -42.07 12.22
N ARG A 133 48.89 -42.13 11.61
CA ARG A 133 47.74 -41.21 11.81
C ARG A 133 46.43 -42.02 11.88
N HIS A 134 45.59 -41.62 12.86
CA HIS A 134 44.13 -41.74 13.06
C HIS A 134 43.27 -43.02 12.88
N HIS A 135 42.52 -43.28 13.98
CA HIS A 135 41.15 -43.82 14.18
C HIS A 135 40.78 -45.30 13.95
N LYS A 136 39.99 -45.84 14.90
CA LYS A 136 38.83 -46.78 14.88
C LYS A 136 38.74 -47.50 16.25
N HIS A 137 37.66 -48.00 16.83
CA HIS A 137 36.18 -47.90 16.75
C HIS A 137 35.62 -48.71 17.95
N ALA A 138 34.35 -48.45 18.32
CA ALA A 138 33.31 -49.39 18.80
C ALA A 138 33.36 -50.10 20.18
N ARG A 139 32.26 -49.88 20.92
CA ARG A 139 31.40 -50.79 21.75
C ARG A 139 32.04 -51.93 22.56
N THR A 140 31.85 -51.90 23.90
CA THR A 140 31.08 -52.89 24.71
C THR A 140 31.05 -52.48 26.21
N ALA A 141 29.93 -52.75 26.90
CA ALA A 141 29.75 -52.63 28.35
C ALA A 141 30.60 -53.66 29.11
N PRO A 142 30.94 -53.46 30.41
CA PRO A 142 30.03 -53.79 31.51
C PRO A 142 30.09 -52.85 32.75
N SER A 143 29.06 -52.90 33.58
CA SER A 143 28.98 -52.45 35.00
C SER A 143 29.74 -53.42 35.95
N PRO A 144 29.86 -53.24 37.31
CA PRO A 144 29.48 -52.15 38.24
C PRO A 144 30.59 -51.71 39.24
N SER A 145 30.29 -50.73 40.13
CA SER A 145 30.69 -50.58 41.57
C SER A 145 31.26 -49.21 42.01
N ALA A 146 30.59 -48.60 43.01
CA ALA A 146 30.92 -47.38 43.80
C ALA A 146 32.05 -47.63 44.84
N PRO A 147 32.29 -46.80 45.90
CA PRO A 147 32.03 -45.37 46.24
C PRO A 147 33.35 -44.60 46.57
N SER A 148 33.44 -43.28 46.82
CA SER A 148 33.26 -42.64 48.14
C SER A 148 33.52 -41.10 48.12
N THR A 149 32.78 -40.39 48.97
CA THR A 149 32.93 -39.00 49.49
C THR A 149 34.25 -38.80 50.27
N PRO A 150 34.78 -37.57 50.51
CA PRO A 150 34.29 -36.65 51.58
C PRO A 150 34.45 -35.12 51.28
N THR A 151 33.55 -34.23 51.70
CA THR A 151 33.46 -33.45 52.96
C THR A 151 34.21 -32.09 52.97
N THR A 152 33.44 -31.06 53.36
CA THR A 152 33.61 -29.60 53.70
C THR A 152 34.85 -29.21 54.54
N PRO A 153 35.20 -27.93 54.91
CA PRO A 153 34.36 -26.72 55.14
C PRO A 153 34.98 -25.30 54.93
N ILE A 154 34.22 -24.30 55.42
CA ILE A 154 34.26 -22.83 55.46
C ILE A 154 35.40 -22.20 56.29
N THR A 155 35.85 -20.98 55.95
CA THR A 155 36.18 -19.88 56.91
C THR A 155 36.01 -18.48 56.28
N VAL A 156 35.61 -17.53 57.13
CA VAL A 156 35.41 -16.09 56.92
C VAL A 156 36.36 -15.40 57.91
N ASP A 157 37.08 -14.35 57.53
CA ASP A 157 37.83 -13.49 58.45
C ASP A 157 37.55 -12.00 58.16
N LEU A 158 37.23 -11.27 59.23
CA LEU A 158 37.29 -9.80 59.41
C LEU A 158 38.61 -9.51 60.15
N GLU A 159 39.30 -8.39 59.93
CA GLU A 159 39.26 -7.18 60.78
C GLU A 159 40.27 -6.14 60.23
N ASP A 160 39.96 -4.84 60.27
CA ASP A 160 40.75 -3.85 61.05
C ASP A 160 40.05 -2.46 61.08
N GLU A 161 40.10 -1.79 62.25
CA GLU A 161 39.49 -0.48 62.56
C GLU A 161 40.51 0.67 62.72
N GLY A 162 40.03 1.91 62.54
CA GLY A 162 40.65 3.19 63.00
C GLY A 162 40.97 4.15 61.84
N ALA A 163 40.69 5.46 61.83
CA ALA A 163 40.24 6.44 62.82
C ALA A 163 39.64 7.66 62.08
N TRP A 164 38.94 8.54 62.80
CA TRP A 164 38.21 9.72 62.29
C TRP A 164 39.09 10.98 62.19
N GLU A 165 38.96 11.77 61.12
CA GLU A 165 39.23 13.23 61.11
C GLU A 165 38.42 13.93 59.99
N ASP A 166 37.69 14.99 60.36
CA ASP A 166 36.86 15.83 59.49
C ASP A 166 37.70 16.81 58.64
N VAL A 167 37.54 16.78 57.31
CA VAL A 167 37.88 17.92 56.43
C VAL A 167 36.85 18.04 55.30
N ALA A 168 36.14 19.17 55.27
CA ALA A 168 35.19 19.53 54.23
C ALA A 168 35.89 19.89 52.91
N ILE A 169 35.62 19.17 51.80
CA ILE A 169 35.95 19.61 50.43
C ILE A 169 34.86 19.16 49.42
N VAL A 170 34.10 20.15 48.94
CA VAL A 170 33.46 20.33 47.62
C VAL A 170 32.77 19.12 46.96
N HIS A 171 31.43 19.17 46.91
CA HIS A 171 30.61 18.38 45.98
C HIS A 171 30.98 18.70 44.52
N GLN A 172 31.75 17.83 43.87
CA GLN A 172 31.66 17.66 42.42
C GLN A 172 30.60 16.61 42.12
N VAL A 173 29.45 17.07 41.65
CA VAL A 173 28.45 16.22 41.01
C VAL A 173 29.08 15.61 39.76
N GLN A 174 29.47 14.33 39.82
CA GLN A 174 29.73 13.56 38.61
C GLN A 174 28.37 13.20 38.00
N GLU A 175 28.08 13.77 36.83
CA GLU A 175 26.96 13.35 35.99
C GLU A 175 27.00 11.83 35.76
N PRO A 176 25.85 11.13 35.78
CA PRO A 176 25.80 9.70 35.58
C PRO A 176 26.18 9.39 34.13
N ARG A 177 27.38 8.83 33.93
CA ARG A 177 27.77 8.24 32.65
C ARG A 177 26.82 7.08 32.34
N THR A 178 25.82 7.34 31.52
CA THR A 178 24.95 6.32 30.94
C THR A 178 25.81 5.33 30.14
N ARG A 179 26.05 4.14 30.68
CA ARG A 179 26.63 3.03 29.91
C ARG A 179 25.67 2.74 28.75
N LYS A 180 26.02 3.14 27.54
CA LYS A 180 25.27 2.78 26.32
C LYS A 180 25.10 1.25 26.31
N ARG A 181 23.84 0.78 26.38
CA ARG A 181 23.52 -0.64 26.17
C ARG A 181 24.14 -1.06 24.83
N LYS A 182 24.85 -2.19 24.80
CA LYS A 182 25.31 -2.78 23.54
C LYS A 182 24.07 -3.09 22.71
N ARG A 183 23.77 -2.23 21.73
CA ARG A 183 22.76 -2.53 20.71
C ARG A 183 23.40 -3.50 19.71
N TYR A 184 22.73 -4.61 19.45
CA TYR A 184 23.04 -5.44 18.30
C TYR A 184 22.86 -4.58 17.04
N ALA A 185 23.77 -4.70 16.06
CA ALA A 185 23.69 -3.89 14.84
C ALA A 185 22.48 -4.29 13.98
N THR A 186 22.05 -5.55 14.08
CA THR A 186 20.83 -6.10 13.46
C THR A 186 20.17 -7.12 14.40
N SER A 187 18.84 -7.35 14.29
CA SER A 187 18.11 -8.38 15.05
C SER A 187 18.69 -9.79 14.84
N ASP A 188 19.26 -10.03 13.66
CA ASP A 188 19.85 -11.30 13.27
C ASP A 188 21.10 -11.65 14.07
N ASP A 189 21.86 -10.65 14.52
CA ASP A 189 23.07 -10.86 15.29
C ASP A 189 22.76 -11.40 16.69
N ALA A 190 21.64 -11.01 17.29
CA ALA A 190 21.18 -11.54 18.57
C ALA A 190 20.75 -13.01 18.44
N LEU A 191 20.03 -13.36 17.38
CA LEU A 191 19.60 -14.73 17.13
C LEU A 191 20.79 -15.65 16.84
N LYS A 192 21.74 -15.22 15.99
CA LYS A 192 22.99 -15.95 15.74
C LYS A 192 23.77 -16.18 17.04
N HIS A 193 23.88 -15.16 17.86
CA HIS A 193 24.53 -15.28 19.17
C HIS A 193 23.84 -16.29 20.10
N TRP A 194 22.50 -16.30 20.11
CA TRP A 194 21.73 -17.28 20.87
C TRP A 194 21.94 -18.71 20.34
N VAL A 195 21.93 -18.87 19.01
CA VAL A 195 22.18 -20.16 18.36
C VAL A 195 23.56 -20.71 18.72
N ASP A 196 24.59 -19.87 18.64
CA ASP A 196 25.98 -20.30 18.80
C ASP A 196 26.36 -20.57 20.26
N LYS A 197 25.76 -19.84 21.22
CA LYS A 197 26.19 -19.88 22.63
C LYS A 197 25.15 -20.43 23.60
N TYR A 198 23.87 -20.20 23.36
CA TYR A 198 22.84 -20.36 24.39
C TYR A 198 21.79 -21.42 24.07
N ARG A 199 21.67 -21.88 22.83
CA ARG A 199 20.67 -22.87 22.41
C ARG A 199 20.70 -24.13 23.27
N ASP A 200 21.88 -24.73 23.43
CA ASP A 200 22.05 -25.97 24.21
C ASP A 200 21.84 -25.73 25.71
N GLU A 201 22.26 -24.57 26.22
CA GLU A 201 22.03 -24.19 27.63
C GLU A 201 20.55 -24.01 27.94
N TYR A 202 19.81 -23.36 27.03
CA TYR A 202 18.36 -23.17 27.15
C TYR A 202 17.64 -24.51 27.10
N LEU A 203 18.00 -25.39 26.15
CA LEU A 203 17.43 -26.74 26.07
C LEU A 203 17.71 -27.54 27.35
N ARG A 204 18.96 -27.50 27.86
CA ARG A 204 19.33 -28.16 29.12
C ARG A 204 18.45 -27.69 30.28
N VAL A 205 18.23 -26.38 30.41
CA VAL A 205 17.39 -25.83 31.49
C VAL A 205 15.92 -26.19 31.30
N LEU A 206 15.39 -26.15 30.06
CA LEU A 206 14.01 -26.54 29.77
C LEU A 206 13.76 -28.02 30.12
N VAL A 207 14.68 -28.92 29.76
CA VAL A 207 14.60 -30.34 30.14
C VAL A 207 14.76 -30.53 31.64
N THR A 208 15.62 -29.75 32.31
CA THR A 208 15.77 -29.79 33.78
C THR A 208 14.46 -29.45 34.49
N ARG A 209 13.65 -28.53 33.94
CA ARG A 209 12.32 -28.15 34.48
C ARG A 209 11.28 -29.27 34.43
N GLU A 210 11.50 -30.32 33.63
CA GLU A 210 10.63 -31.50 33.62
C GLU A 210 10.83 -32.41 34.84
N GLY A 211 11.92 -32.24 35.59
CA GLY A 211 12.22 -32.97 36.83
C GLY A 211 11.89 -32.20 38.12
N LEU A 212 12.33 -32.75 39.27
CA LEU A 212 12.10 -32.17 40.61
C LEU A 212 12.96 -30.92 40.91
N MET A 213 13.86 -30.53 39.99
CA MET A 213 14.73 -29.34 40.10
C MET A 213 15.51 -29.19 41.42
N GLY A 214 15.78 -30.29 42.13
CA GLY A 214 16.47 -30.26 43.43
C GLY A 214 15.61 -29.80 44.59
N GLU A 215 14.30 -29.63 44.40
CA GLU A 215 13.37 -29.35 45.50
C GLU A 215 13.20 -30.57 46.40
N GLY A 216 13.20 -30.34 47.72
CA GLY A 216 12.90 -31.40 48.69
C GLY A 216 11.50 -31.97 48.45
N THR A 217 11.35 -33.28 48.62
CA THR A 217 10.05 -33.97 48.56
C THR A 217 9.19 -33.74 49.81
N THR A 218 9.51 -32.71 50.59
CA THR A 218 8.84 -32.33 51.82
C THR A 218 8.20 -30.96 51.65
N CYS A 219 6.90 -30.90 51.88
CA CYS A 219 6.14 -29.66 51.91
C CYS A 219 6.56 -28.84 53.14
N SER A 220 6.37 -27.53 53.11
CA SER A 220 6.60 -26.64 54.27
C SER A 220 5.84 -27.04 55.55
N CYS A 221 4.80 -27.87 55.45
CA CYS A 221 4.06 -28.43 56.59
C CYS A 221 4.60 -29.78 57.09
N GLY A 222 5.75 -30.25 56.58
CA GLY A 222 6.39 -31.52 56.97
C GLY A 222 5.84 -32.77 56.27
N LEU A 223 4.77 -32.66 55.47
CA LEU A 223 4.20 -33.80 54.73
C LEU A 223 4.89 -34.02 53.38
N ALA A 224 4.79 -35.24 52.85
CA ALA A 224 5.32 -35.57 51.52
C ALA A 224 4.68 -34.69 50.42
N ALA A 225 5.52 -34.08 49.62
CA ALA A 225 5.15 -33.19 48.52
C ALA A 225 5.28 -33.90 47.17
N HIS A 226 4.15 -34.04 46.49
CA HIS A 226 4.07 -34.75 45.21
C HIS A 226 3.39 -33.94 44.12
N PHE A 227 2.86 -32.76 44.44
CA PHE A 227 2.05 -31.97 43.52
C PHE A 227 2.74 -30.65 43.24
N ARG A 228 2.86 -30.27 41.97
CA ARG A 228 3.28 -28.92 41.56
C ARG A 228 2.18 -28.23 40.77
N CYS A 229 2.17 -26.91 40.81
CA CYS A 229 1.32 -26.07 39.97
C CYS A 229 2.16 -25.49 38.83
N THR A 230 1.68 -25.58 37.59
CA THR A 230 2.41 -25.06 36.42
C THR A 230 2.12 -23.59 36.12
N GLU A 231 1.16 -22.98 36.84
CA GLU A 231 0.71 -21.60 36.64
C GLU A 231 1.25 -20.65 37.72
N CYS A 232 1.47 -21.16 38.93
CA CYS A 232 2.00 -20.36 40.03
C CYS A 232 3.51 -20.18 39.87
N PHE A 233 3.98 -18.96 40.15
CA PHE A 233 5.40 -18.64 40.16
C PHE A 233 6.14 -19.52 41.18
N GLY A 234 7.32 -20.04 40.80
CA GLY A 234 8.18 -20.82 41.67
C GLY A 234 8.03 -22.34 41.57
N GLY A 235 6.94 -22.88 41.03
CA GLY A 235 6.83 -24.32 40.68
C GLY A 235 6.95 -25.33 41.83
N GLN A 236 6.88 -24.86 43.09
CA GLN A 236 7.16 -25.65 44.28
C GLN A 236 6.28 -26.89 44.44
N LEU A 237 6.89 -27.99 44.90
CA LEU A 237 6.18 -29.19 45.32
C LEU A 237 5.44 -28.98 46.65
N LEU A 238 4.15 -29.34 46.67
CA LEU A 238 3.28 -29.29 47.84
C LEU A 238 2.62 -30.65 48.10
N CYS A 239 2.21 -30.86 49.36
CA CYS A 239 1.30 -31.95 49.72
C CYS A 239 -0.13 -31.64 49.22
N GLN A 240 -1.02 -32.64 49.25
CA GLN A 240 -2.40 -32.48 48.78
C GLN A 240 -3.15 -31.35 49.50
N GLU A 241 -3.05 -31.26 50.83
CA GLU A 241 -3.75 -30.26 51.64
C GLU A 241 -3.24 -28.84 51.38
N CYS A 242 -1.91 -28.65 51.37
CA CYS A 242 -1.30 -27.37 51.04
C CYS A 242 -1.60 -26.94 49.60
N MET A 243 -1.70 -27.90 48.66
CA MET A 243 -2.11 -27.62 47.28
C MET A 243 -3.56 -27.10 47.22
N VAL A 244 -4.50 -27.76 47.89
CA VAL A 244 -5.92 -27.31 47.95
C VAL A 244 -6.04 -25.96 48.64
N ARG A 245 -5.36 -25.77 49.79
CA ARG A 245 -5.41 -24.53 50.57
C ARG A 245 -4.84 -23.34 49.79
N SER A 246 -3.70 -23.50 49.13
CA SER A 246 -3.05 -22.44 48.34
C SER A 246 -3.84 -22.08 47.08
N HIS A 247 -4.63 -23.02 46.53
CA HIS A 247 -5.40 -22.82 45.29
C HIS A 247 -6.89 -22.58 45.51
N HIS A 248 -7.35 -22.38 46.75
CA HIS A 248 -8.75 -22.07 47.04
C HIS A 248 -9.23 -20.82 46.28
N ALA A 249 -8.40 -19.78 46.22
CA ALA A 249 -8.67 -18.56 45.44
C ALA A 249 -8.28 -18.66 43.95
N LYS A 250 -7.65 -19.76 43.52
CA LYS A 250 -7.17 -20.00 42.15
C LYS A 250 -7.60 -21.39 41.64
N PRO A 251 -8.91 -21.67 41.53
CA PRO A 251 -9.41 -23.01 41.25
C PRO A 251 -9.18 -23.50 39.80
N LEU A 252 -8.66 -22.63 38.92
CA LEU A 252 -8.42 -22.89 37.50
C LEU A 252 -6.92 -23.03 37.16
N CYS A 253 -6.09 -23.27 38.18
CA CYS A 253 -4.69 -23.62 38.00
C CYS A 253 -4.52 -25.09 37.58
N ARG A 254 -3.48 -25.35 36.78
CA ARG A 254 -3.12 -26.70 36.32
C ARG A 254 -2.14 -27.35 37.27
N ILE A 255 -2.47 -28.57 37.69
CA ILE A 255 -1.69 -29.33 38.68
C ILE A 255 -1.13 -30.58 38.04
N GLU A 256 0.09 -30.92 38.42
CA GLU A 256 0.74 -32.17 38.06
C GLU A 256 1.17 -32.93 39.31
N LYS A 257 1.06 -34.26 39.26
CA LYS A 257 1.51 -35.18 40.29
C LYS A 257 2.78 -35.88 39.82
N TRP A 258 3.80 -35.90 40.66
CA TRP A 258 4.99 -36.72 40.45
C TRP A 258 4.62 -38.22 40.52
N SER A 259 4.86 -38.95 39.43
CA SER A 259 4.63 -40.41 39.36
C SER A 259 5.74 -41.24 40.01
N GLY A 260 6.84 -40.59 40.38
CA GLY A 260 8.13 -41.23 40.72
C GLY A 260 9.18 -41.03 39.62
N ILE A 261 8.74 -40.83 38.38
CA ILE A 261 9.63 -40.74 37.20
C ILE A 261 9.34 -39.48 36.36
N PHE A 262 8.09 -39.07 36.26
CA PHE A 262 7.67 -37.90 35.48
C PHE A 262 6.45 -37.22 36.12
N PHE A 263 6.15 -35.99 35.70
CA PHE A 263 4.94 -35.31 36.12
C PHE A 263 3.74 -35.71 35.27
N GLN A 264 2.73 -36.30 35.91
CA GLN A 264 1.45 -36.63 35.28
C GLN A 264 0.42 -35.55 35.59
N ARG A 265 -0.36 -35.15 34.60
CA ARG A 265 -1.49 -34.23 34.80
C ARG A 265 -2.46 -34.74 35.87
N PHE A 266 -2.85 -33.85 36.76
CA PHE A 266 -3.83 -34.07 37.80
C PHE A 266 -4.82 -32.89 37.84
N SER A 267 -5.81 -32.92 38.73
CA SER A 267 -6.79 -31.83 38.82
C SER A 267 -7.10 -31.50 40.27
N LEU A 268 -7.31 -30.22 40.57
CA LEU A 268 -7.71 -29.74 41.90
C LEU A 268 -9.01 -30.40 42.38
N ARG A 269 -9.96 -30.68 41.48
CA ARG A 269 -11.17 -31.44 41.77
C ARG A 269 -10.87 -32.82 42.37
N ARG A 270 -9.93 -33.57 41.78
CA ARG A 270 -9.52 -34.90 42.28
C ARG A 270 -8.76 -34.82 43.61
N LEU A 271 -8.17 -33.67 43.93
CA LEU A 271 -7.56 -33.41 45.25
C LEU A 271 -8.60 -33.03 46.32
N GLY A 272 -9.86 -32.81 45.92
CA GLY A 272 -10.96 -32.48 46.82
C GLY A 272 -11.37 -31.00 46.82
N LEU A 273 -10.78 -30.15 45.97
CA LEU A 273 -11.16 -28.74 45.89
C LEU A 273 -12.58 -28.60 45.32
N ARG A 274 -13.44 -27.91 46.08
CA ARG A 274 -14.76 -27.45 45.64
C ARG A 274 -14.80 -25.92 45.67
N VAL A 275 -15.41 -25.33 44.65
CA VAL A 275 -15.49 -23.87 44.49
C VAL A 275 -16.82 -23.39 45.06
N GLN A 276 -16.76 -22.64 46.16
CA GLN A 276 -17.93 -21.97 46.73
C GLN A 276 -18.25 -20.70 45.92
N LEU A 277 -19.49 -20.61 45.43
CA LEU A 277 -20.03 -19.45 44.70
C LEU A 277 -20.97 -18.65 45.61
N GLY A 278 -21.11 -17.34 45.35
CA GLY A 278 -22.03 -16.44 46.06
C GLY A 278 -21.53 -15.88 47.40
N HIS A 279 -20.31 -16.22 47.83
CA HIS A 279 -19.61 -15.63 48.98
C HIS A 279 -18.18 -15.27 48.60
N SER A 280 -17.55 -14.36 49.34
CA SER A 280 -16.12 -14.09 49.20
C SER A 280 -15.29 -15.33 49.57
N ASN A 281 -14.15 -15.53 48.90
CA ASN A 281 -13.29 -16.73 48.99
C ASN A 281 -12.82 -17.11 50.41
N ALA A 282 -13.07 -16.30 51.44
CA ALA A 282 -12.68 -16.51 52.83
C ALA A 282 -13.82 -16.99 53.76
N GLU A 283 -15.09 -16.99 53.31
CA GLU A 283 -16.24 -17.38 54.14
C GLU A 283 -16.88 -18.66 53.62
N ALA A 284 -16.93 -19.70 54.46
CA ALA A 284 -17.70 -20.90 54.16
C ALA A 284 -19.21 -20.56 54.22
N CYS A 285 -19.96 -20.94 53.18
CA CYS A 285 -21.39 -20.68 53.15
C CYS A 285 -22.12 -21.62 54.15
N PRO A 286 -22.83 -21.10 55.16
CA PRO A 286 -23.54 -21.93 56.13
C PRO A 286 -24.74 -22.67 55.51
N ARG A 287 -25.16 -22.28 54.30
CA ARG A 287 -26.22 -22.92 53.51
C ARG A 287 -25.75 -23.20 52.07
N ALA A 288 -24.59 -23.81 51.93
CA ALA A 288 -24.09 -24.26 50.64
C ALA A 288 -25.00 -25.34 50.04
N ARG A 289 -25.48 -25.14 48.81
CA ARG A 289 -26.14 -26.16 48.00
C ARG A 289 -25.14 -26.79 47.07
N ARG A 290 -25.02 -28.12 47.17
CA ARG A 290 -24.08 -28.88 46.35
C ARG A 290 -24.47 -28.77 44.88
N GLY A 291 -23.57 -28.24 44.05
CA GLY A 291 -23.74 -28.14 42.62
C GLY A 291 -23.15 -29.33 41.86
N TYR A 292 -22.90 -29.15 40.57
CA TYR A 292 -22.34 -30.19 39.71
C TYR A 292 -20.89 -30.52 40.10
N ASP A 293 -20.60 -31.81 40.19
CA ASP A 293 -19.25 -32.29 40.52
C ASP A 293 -18.28 -32.21 39.34
N LYS A 294 -18.78 -32.26 38.10
CA LYS A 294 -18.01 -32.20 36.84
C LYS A 294 -18.36 -30.92 36.05
N PHE A 295 -18.42 -29.78 36.72
CA PHE A 295 -18.68 -28.50 36.07
C PHE A 295 -17.51 -28.10 35.17
N VAL A 296 -17.76 -27.71 33.92
CA VAL A 296 -16.69 -27.39 32.94
C VAL A 296 -16.50 -25.89 32.82
N VAL A 297 -15.29 -25.39 33.08
CA VAL A 297 -14.94 -23.98 32.92
C VAL A 297 -13.97 -23.81 31.76
N LEU A 298 -14.30 -22.93 30.81
CA LEU A 298 -13.42 -22.48 29.74
C LEU A 298 -12.58 -21.30 30.25
N HIS A 299 -11.26 -21.48 30.29
CA HIS A 299 -10.31 -20.48 30.74
C HIS A 299 -9.23 -20.21 29.68
N THR A 300 -8.44 -19.16 29.85
CA THR A 300 -7.37 -18.76 28.92
C THR A 300 -6.31 -19.85 28.76
N ASN A 301 -6.10 -20.66 29.80
CA ASN A 301 -5.25 -21.83 29.80
C ASN A 301 -6.03 -23.13 29.52
N GLY A 302 -7.17 -23.13 28.83
CA GLY A 302 -7.89 -24.35 28.43
C GLY A 302 -9.10 -24.73 29.29
N PHE A 303 -9.52 -26.00 29.23
CA PHE A 303 -10.73 -26.51 29.89
C PHE A 303 -10.44 -27.11 31.26
N HIS A 304 -11.25 -26.74 32.25
CA HIS A 304 -11.16 -27.24 33.62
C HIS A 304 -12.43 -27.98 34.03
N GLN A 305 -12.28 -29.11 34.72
CA GLN A 305 -13.39 -29.77 35.42
C GLN A 305 -13.28 -29.47 36.92
N VAL A 306 -14.25 -28.73 37.44
CA VAL A 306 -14.32 -28.31 38.84
C VAL A 306 -15.60 -28.81 39.49
N ALA A 307 -15.57 -28.96 40.81
CA ALA A 307 -16.76 -29.17 41.60
C ALA A 307 -17.22 -27.81 42.16
N VAL A 308 -18.50 -27.48 42.03
CA VAL A 308 -19.04 -26.18 42.48
C VAL A 308 -20.10 -26.37 43.56
N ASP A 309 -20.17 -25.41 44.48
CA ASP A 309 -21.21 -25.31 45.51
C ASP A 309 -21.83 -23.90 45.44
N PHE A 310 -23.15 -23.83 45.31
CA PHE A 310 -23.89 -22.57 45.20
C PHE A 310 -24.34 -22.07 46.57
N CYS A 311 -24.45 -20.76 46.73
CA CYS A 311 -25.01 -20.17 47.93
C CYS A 311 -26.55 -20.24 47.92
N ALA A 312 -27.16 -20.59 49.06
CA ALA A 312 -28.61 -20.49 49.29
C ALA A 312 -28.96 -19.67 50.55
N CYS A 313 -28.09 -18.74 50.95
CA CYS A 313 -28.35 -17.83 52.06
C CYS A 313 -29.42 -16.80 51.68
N THR A 314 -30.38 -16.57 52.57
CA THR A 314 -31.47 -15.60 52.39
C THR A 314 -31.08 -14.16 52.72
N ARG A 315 -30.03 -13.94 53.53
CA ARG A 315 -29.58 -12.61 54.02
C ARG A 315 -29.06 -11.64 52.94
N ARG A 316 -28.82 -12.09 51.69
CA ARG A 316 -28.35 -11.25 50.57
C ARG A 316 -29.26 -11.32 49.32
N GLY A 317 -30.49 -11.81 49.49
CA GLY A 317 -31.30 -12.33 48.39
C GLY A 317 -30.73 -13.66 47.90
N CYS A 318 -31.57 -14.68 47.72
CA CYS A 318 -31.10 -15.96 47.17
C CYS A 318 -30.81 -15.76 45.67
N GLN A 319 -29.64 -15.20 45.33
CA GLN A 319 -29.30 -14.89 43.95
C GLN A 319 -29.32 -16.16 43.11
N PRO A 320 -29.88 -16.12 41.89
CA PRO A 320 -29.93 -17.29 41.02
C PRO A 320 -28.52 -17.74 40.63
N HIS A 321 -28.37 -19.03 40.27
CA HIS A 321 -27.07 -19.63 39.98
C HIS A 321 -26.28 -18.88 38.89
N TRP A 322 -26.96 -18.36 37.86
CA TRP A 322 -26.32 -17.61 36.77
C TRP A 322 -25.71 -16.30 37.24
N GLU A 323 -26.36 -15.60 38.18
CA GLU A 323 -25.88 -14.33 38.72
C GLU A 323 -24.67 -14.57 39.64
N GLN A 324 -24.72 -15.61 40.49
CA GLN A 324 -23.58 -16.00 41.32
C GLN A 324 -22.33 -16.31 40.47
N LEU A 325 -22.51 -16.96 39.32
CA LEU A 325 -21.43 -17.24 38.37
C LEU A 325 -20.88 -15.94 37.74
N LEU A 326 -21.75 -15.06 37.24
CA LEU A 326 -21.34 -13.79 36.62
C LEU A 326 -20.58 -12.89 37.60
N LEU A 327 -21.03 -12.79 38.85
CA LEU A 327 -20.37 -12.02 39.90
C LEU A 327 -18.97 -12.57 40.21
N GLN A 328 -18.75 -13.88 40.05
CA GLN A 328 -17.43 -14.51 40.18
C GLN A 328 -16.59 -14.44 38.87
N GLY A 329 -17.10 -13.76 37.85
CA GLY A 329 -16.45 -13.62 36.55
C GLY A 329 -16.53 -14.87 35.66
N TRP A 330 -17.48 -15.76 35.91
CA TRP A 330 -17.76 -16.95 35.11
C TRP A 330 -19.07 -16.76 34.34
N TYR A 331 -18.98 -16.58 33.03
CA TYR A 331 -20.13 -16.41 32.17
C TYR A 331 -20.84 -17.75 31.95
N PRO A 332 -22.07 -17.93 32.44
CA PRO A 332 -22.77 -19.20 32.38
C PRO A 332 -23.15 -19.55 30.93
N SER A 333 -23.13 -20.83 30.62
CA SER A 333 -23.57 -21.33 29.32
C SER A 333 -25.07 -21.32 29.08
N MET A 334 -25.84 -21.38 30.18
CA MET A 334 -27.30 -21.38 30.24
C MET A 334 -27.70 -20.73 31.58
N PRO A 335 -28.81 -19.97 31.63
CA PRO A 335 -29.26 -19.28 32.83
C PRO A 335 -29.84 -20.22 33.91
N ASP A 336 -30.71 -21.16 33.56
CA ASP A 336 -31.51 -21.90 34.57
C ASP A 336 -30.76 -23.07 35.23
N MET A 337 -29.87 -23.74 34.49
CA MET A 337 -29.05 -24.85 35.00
C MET A 337 -27.66 -24.87 34.33
N PRO A 338 -26.76 -23.96 34.72
CA PRO A 338 -25.41 -23.94 34.17
C PRO A 338 -24.65 -25.21 34.57
N GLN A 339 -24.16 -25.96 33.57
CA GLN A 339 -23.19 -27.06 33.76
C GLN A 339 -21.80 -26.68 33.27
N SER A 340 -21.68 -25.52 32.65
CA SER A 340 -20.45 -25.00 32.09
C SER A 340 -20.47 -23.48 32.08
N ALA A 341 -19.29 -22.89 32.13
CA ALA A 341 -19.11 -21.44 32.03
C ALA A 341 -17.83 -21.10 31.26
N ALA A 342 -17.77 -19.90 30.68
CA ALA A 342 -16.54 -19.31 30.17
C ALA A 342 -16.11 -18.18 31.09
N THR A 343 -14.85 -18.14 31.50
CA THR A 343 -14.34 -17.01 32.28
C THR A 343 -14.39 -15.72 31.47
N ILE A 344 -14.67 -14.59 32.13
CA ILE A 344 -14.62 -13.26 31.48
C ILE A 344 -13.24 -13.01 30.86
N SER A 345 -12.16 -13.50 31.49
CA SER A 345 -10.80 -13.39 30.92
C SER A 345 -10.65 -14.15 29.61
N CYS A 346 -11.24 -15.34 29.48
CA CYS A 346 -11.28 -16.10 28.22
C CYS A 346 -12.06 -15.34 27.14
N LEU A 347 -13.23 -14.79 27.49
CA LEU A 347 -14.04 -14.01 26.53
C LEU A 347 -13.34 -12.72 26.09
N LYS A 348 -12.69 -12.00 27.01
CA LYS A 348 -11.89 -10.81 26.68
C LYS A 348 -10.72 -11.12 25.76
N LEU A 349 -9.96 -12.19 26.04
CA LEU A 349 -8.86 -12.63 25.20
C LEU A 349 -9.35 -13.00 23.80
N PHE A 350 -10.42 -13.81 23.72
CA PHE A 350 -11.01 -14.17 22.45
C PHE A 350 -11.53 -12.94 21.68
N HIS A 351 -12.22 -12.02 22.36
CA HIS A 351 -12.74 -10.81 21.74
C HIS A 351 -11.61 -10.00 21.10
N ALA A 352 -10.51 -9.78 21.84
CA ALA A 352 -9.32 -9.08 21.31
C ALA A 352 -8.69 -9.82 20.11
N LEU A 353 -8.49 -11.14 20.20
CA LEU A 353 -7.94 -11.95 19.10
C LEU A 353 -8.87 -11.98 17.87
N SER A 354 -10.18 -11.94 18.08
CA SER A 354 -11.17 -11.90 16.99
C SER A 354 -11.17 -10.56 16.26
N LEU A 355 -11.00 -9.45 17.00
CA LEU A 355 -10.97 -8.11 16.41
C LEU A 355 -9.62 -7.83 15.75
N GLN A 356 -8.50 -8.11 16.43
CA GLN A 356 -7.15 -7.83 15.91
C GLN A 356 -6.72 -8.91 14.92
N GLY A 357 -6.54 -10.15 15.39
CA GLY A 357 -5.99 -11.27 14.62
C GLY A 357 -7.02 -12.07 13.81
N LYS A 358 -8.27 -11.60 13.70
CA LYS A 358 -9.35 -12.23 12.91
C LYS A 358 -9.58 -13.71 13.22
N THR A 359 -9.22 -14.12 14.43
CA THR A 359 -9.26 -15.53 14.83
C THR A 359 -10.70 -16.01 14.89
N THR A 360 -11.02 -17.08 14.15
CA THR A 360 -12.36 -17.67 14.19
C THR A 360 -12.60 -18.37 15.53
N THR A 361 -13.87 -18.42 15.97
CA THR A 361 -14.23 -19.16 17.19
C THR A 361 -13.82 -20.63 17.11
N TYR A 362 -13.82 -21.21 15.91
CA TYR A 362 -13.37 -22.58 15.67
C TYR A 362 -11.89 -22.75 16.03
N HIS A 363 -11.00 -21.93 15.45
CA HIS A 363 -9.56 -22.02 15.72
C HIS A 363 -9.25 -21.75 17.19
N TYR A 364 -9.89 -20.76 17.81
CA TYR A 364 -9.69 -20.48 19.23
C TYR A 364 -10.12 -21.64 20.12
N PHE A 365 -11.29 -22.23 19.88
CA PHE A 365 -11.77 -23.40 20.62
C PHE A 365 -10.81 -24.59 20.49
N HIS A 366 -10.33 -24.87 19.29
CA HIS A 366 -9.39 -25.95 19.04
C HIS A 366 -8.00 -25.67 19.63
N ALA A 367 -7.56 -24.42 19.69
CA ALA A 367 -6.35 -24.02 20.39
C ALA A 367 -6.48 -24.30 21.90
N LEU A 368 -7.58 -23.89 22.53
CA LEU A 368 -7.88 -24.22 23.93
C LEU A 368 -7.92 -25.73 24.17
N ALA A 369 -8.47 -26.49 23.21
CA ALA A 369 -8.51 -27.94 23.29
C ALA A 369 -7.10 -28.56 23.26
N LYS A 370 -6.24 -28.15 22.30
CA LYS A 370 -4.86 -28.64 22.20
C LYS A 370 -4.01 -28.27 23.41
N VAL A 371 -4.18 -27.04 23.93
CA VAL A 371 -3.53 -26.60 25.17
C VAL A 371 -3.99 -27.44 26.35
N THR A 372 -5.24 -27.91 26.36
CA THR A 372 -5.80 -28.80 27.40
C THR A 372 -5.33 -30.23 27.26
N GLU A 373 -5.38 -30.82 26.07
CA GLU A 373 -4.97 -32.18 25.76
C GLU A 373 -4.64 -32.29 24.27
N ASN A 374 -3.43 -32.75 23.94
CA ASN A 374 -2.92 -32.76 22.56
C ASN A 374 -2.87 -34.17 21.94
N LEU A 375 -3.29 -35.20 22.69
CA LEU A 375 -3.17 -36.61 22.30
C LEU A 375 -4.35 -37.18 21.48
N GLY A 376 -5.43 -36.43 21.28
CA GLY A 376 -6.59 -36.95 20.55
C GLY A 376 -7.78 -35.99 20.42
N PRO A 377 -8.90 -36.44 19.82
CA PRO A 377 -10.10 -35.61 19.68
C PRO A 377 -10.62 -35.19 21.05
N SER A 378 -10.77 -33.87 21.23
CA SER A 378 -11.15 -33.27 22.51
C SER A 378 -12.43 -33.91 23.09
N PRO A 379 -12.45 -34.33 24.36
CA PRO A 379 -13.66 -34.83 25.02
C PRO A 379 -14.73 -33.72 25.19
N PHE A 380 -14.39 -32.47 24.84
CA PHE A 380 -15.23 -31.30 25.00
C PHE A 380 -15.93 -30.84 23.71
N LYS A 381 -15.97 -31.63 22.63
CA LYS A 381 -16.57 -31.24 21.32
C LYS A 381 -17.95 -30.55 21.44
N ARG A 382 -18.83 -31.02 22.34
CA ARG A 382 -20.17 -30.43 22.58
C ARG A 382 -20.15 -29.01 23.17
N ARG A 383 -18.99 -28.51 23.64
CA ARG A 383 -18.80 -27.17 24.23
C ARG A 383 -18.47 -26.10 23.20
N TYR A 384 -18.26 -26.45 21.93
CA TYR A 384 -18.04 -25.47 20.85
C TYR A 384 -19.30 -24.62 20.61
N GLN A 385 -20.47 -25.27 20.51
CA GLN A 385 -21.77 -24.58 20.33
C GLN A 385 -22.09 -23.61 21.47
N LEU A 386 -21.69 -23.99 22.69
CA LEU A 386 -21.77 -23.13 23.87
C LEU A 386 -20.92 -21.87 23.69
N LEU A 387 -19.66 -22.03 23.26
CA LEU A 387 -18.77 -20.89 23.08
C LEU A 387 -19.30 -19.93 22.01
N LEU A 388 -19.84 -20.45 20.89
CA LEU A 388 -20.48 -19.62 19.85
C LEU A 388 -21.58 -18.73 20.43
N ARG A 389 -22.48 -19.31 21.25
CA ARG A 389 -23.57 -18.57 21.89
C ARG A 389 -23.03 -17.50 22.86
N VAL A 390 -22.19 -17.91 23.80
CA VAL A 390 -21.68 -17.01 24.86
C VAL A 390 -20.87 -15.86 24.26
N VAL A 391 -20.10 -16.11 23.20
CA VAL A 391 -19.38 -15.05 22.47
C VAL A 391 -20.34 -14.03 21.88
N ARG A 392 -21.43 -14.49 21.26
CA ARG A 392 -22.43 -13.61 20.65
C ARG A 392 -23.13 -12.74 21.71
N GLU A 393 -23.57 -13.35 22.81
CA GLU A 393 -24.15 -12.64 23.95
C GLU A 393 -23.15 -11.64 24.57
N TRP A 394 -21.89 -12.06 24.75
CA TRP A 394 -20.82 -11.24 25.29
C TRP A 394 -20.55 -9.99 24.44
N ARG A 395 -20.49 -10.13 23.11
CA ARG A 395 -20.30 -9.00 22.18
C ARG A 395 -21.42 -7.98 22.31
N ASN A 396 -22.67 -8.44 22.28
CA ASN A 396 -23.84 -7.58 22.44
C ASN A 396 -23.83 -6.83 23.79
N LEU A 397 -23.58 -7.54 24.90
CA LEU A 397 -23.48 -6.91 26.22
C LEU A 397 -22.32 -5.91 26.31
N CYS A 398 -21.19 -6.18 25.65
CA CYS A 398 -20.10 -5.22 25.55
C CYS A 398 -20.50 -3.96 24.79
N SER A 399 -21.20 -4.09 23.65
CA SER A 399 -21.72 -2.96 22.89
C SER A 399 -22.73 -2.13 23.70
N LEU A 400 -23.69 -2.78 24.35
CA LEU A 400 -24.66 -2.12 25.24
C LEU A 400 -23.98 -1.38 26.41
N LYS A 401 -22.97 -2.01 27.01
CA LYS A 401 -22.20 -1.41 28.09
C LYS A 401 -21.43 -0.18 27.60
N ARG A 402 -20.77 -0.26 26.44
CA ARG A 402 -20.08 0.87 25.80
C ARG A 402 -21.03 2.00 25.36
N GLY A 403 -22.25 1.67 24.93
CA GLY A 403 -23.31 2.66 24.67
C GLY A 403 -23.88 3.29 25.95
N GLY A 404 -23.64 2.66 27.11
CA GLY A 404 -24.09 3.09 28.42
C GLY A 404 -25.55 2.73 28.73
N MET A 405 -26.12 1.74 28.05
CA MET A 405 -27.45 1.19 28.36
C MET A 405 -27.51 0.50 29.74
N GLY A 406 -26.35 0.21 30.34
CA GLY A 406 -26.27 -0.24 31.74
C GLY A 406 -26.39 0.90 32.75
N ASN A 407 -26.22 2.15 32.31
CA ASN A 407 -26.26 3.37 33.11
C ASN A 407 -27.53 4.21 32.88
N ASP A 408 -28.41 3.77 31.99
CA ASP A 408 -29.68 4.45 31.69
C ASP A 408 -30.75 4.00 32.71
N PRO A 409 -31.32 4.93 33.52
CA PRO A 409 -32.34 4.61 34.51
C PRO A 409 -33.71 4.29 33.91
N ASP A 410 -34.02 4.89 32.76
CA ASP A 410 -35.38 4.98 32.23
C ASP A 410 -35.61 3.91 31.16
N ARG A 411 -34.55 3.54 30.42
CA ARG A 411 -34.64 2.63 29.28
C ARG A 411 -34.04 1.26 29.53
N LEU A 412 -34.76 0.24 29.06
CA LEU A 412 -34.26 -1.13 28.96
C LEU A 412 -33.40 -1.31 27.70
N ALA A 413 -32.60 -2.37 27.66
CA ALA A 413 -31.76 -2.68 26.49
C ALA A 413 -32.58 -2.84 25.19
N ALA A 414 -33.82 -3.33 25.28
CA ALA A 414 -34.74 -3.47 24.15
C ALA A 414 -35.22 -2.12 23.57
N GLU A 415 -35.07 -1.03 24.32
CA GLU A 415 -35.44 0.34 23.91
C GLU A 415 -34.24 1.10 23.31
N THR A 416 -33.18 0.39 22.93
CA THR A 416 -32.03 0.95 22.20
C THR A 416 -32.48 1.44 20.83
N LYS A 417 -32.16 2.68 20.50
CA LYS A 417 -32.53 3.30 19.22
C LYS A 417 -31.59 2.86 18.11
N GLU A 418 -32.05 3.01 16.88
CA GLU A 418 -31.24 2.63 15.72
C GLU A 418 -29.98 3.50 15.62
N GLY A 419 -28.83 2.85 15.43
CA GLY A 419 -27.51 3.48 15.37
C GLY A 419 -26.96 3.99 16.71
N GLU A 420 -27.68 3.84 17.82
CA GLU A 420 -27.27 4.37 19.13
C GLU A 420 -25.96 3.78 19.65
N LEU A 421 -25.64 2.53 19.28
CA LEU A 421 -24.42 1.83 19.71
C LEU A 421 -23.21 2.06 18.79
N GLY A 422 -23.39 2.78 17.68
CA GLY A 422 -22.30 3.09 16.74
C GLY A 422 -21.34 4.15 17.30
N VAL A 423 -20.03 3.96 17.07
CA VAL A 423 -19.00 4.95 17.44
C VAL A 423 -18.97 6.04 16.39
N ASP A 424 -19.17 7.29 16.81
CA ASP A 424 -19.11 8.46 15.92
C ASP A 424 -17.68 8.94 15.66
N CYS A 425 -17.48 9.57 14.50
CA CYS A 425 -16.27 10.34 14.21
C CYS A 425 -16.15 11.56 15.17
N LEU A 426 -14.96 11.80 15.72
CA LEU A 426 -14.70 12.95 16.62
C LEU A 426 -14.62 14.29 15.88
N ALA A 427 -14.04 14.28 14.67
CA ALA A 427 -13.72 15.48 13.91
C ALA A 427 -14.88 15.98 13.03
N CYS A 428 -15.83 15.12 12.67
CA CYS A 428 -16.98 15.51 11.84
C CYS A 428 -17.82 16.59 12.54
N PRO A 429 -18.35 17.57 11.79
CA PRO A 429 -19.19 18.63 12.37
C PRO A 429 -20.48 18.08 12.99
N LYS A 430 -20.79 18.51 14.22
CA LYS A 430 -21.96 18.13 15.02
C LYS A 430 -22.49 19.34 15.79
N ALA A 431 -23.71 19.79 15.47
CA ALA A 431 -24.29 20.93 16.19
C ALA A 431 -24.58 20.58 17.66
N GLY A 432 -24.40 21.57 18.53
CA GLY A 432 -24.53 21.41 19.98
C GLY A 432 -23.42 20.59 20.64
N VAL A 433 -22.44 20.09 19.87
CA VAL A 433 -21.31 19.29 20.39
C VAL A 433 -19.97 19.96 20.09
N ASN A 434 -19.62 20.11 18.81
CA ASN A 434 -18.28 20.56 18.40
C ASN A 434 -18.31 21.70 17.38
N LEU A 435 -19.49 22.22 17.03
CA LEU A 435 -19.65 23.46 16.28
C LEU A 435 -19.73 24.63 17.24
N THR A 436 -18.73 25.52 17.20
CA THR A 436 -18.64 26.73 18.05
C THR A 436 -19.20 27.98 17.39
N ARG A 437 -19.35 27.98 16.06
CA ARG A 437 -19.93 29.09 15.28
C ARG A 437 -21.29 28.68 14.74
N GLU A 438 -22.23 29.63 14.70
CA GLU A 438 -23.50 29.44 14.02
C GLU A 438 -23.29 29.44 12.51
N LEU A 439 -23.91 28.49 11.81
CA LEU A 439 -23.75 28.31 10.36
C LEU A 439 -24.04 29.59 9.55
N ARG A 440 -25.02 30.39 9.99
CA ARG A 440 -25.44 31.65 9.36
C ARG A 440 -24.37 32.75 9.44
N SER A 441 -23.46 32.67 10.42
CA SER A 441 -22.41 33.67 10.63
C SER A 441 -21.12 33.41 9.83
N VAL A 442 -21.08 32.31 9.06
CA VAL A 442 -19.88 31.83 8.36
C VAL A 442 -19.84 32.41 6.95
N LEU A 443 -18.71 33.03 6.61
CA LEU A 443 -18.46 33.54 5.25
C LEU A 443 -18.59 32.41 4.21
N PRO A 444 -19.08 32.69 2.99
CA PRO A 444 -19.21 31.69 1.94
C PRO A 444 -17.94 30.86 1.71
N GLU A 445 -16.78 31.52 1.80
CA GLU A 445 -15.45 30.93 1.64
C GLU A 445 -15.10 29.90 2.71
N ASP A 446 -15.63 30.02 3.93
CA ASP A 446 -15.32 29.15 5.07
C ASP A 446 -16.37 28.03 5.27
N ARG A 447 -17.40 27.97 4.42
CA ARG A 447 -18.50 26.98 4.53
C ARG A 447 -18.00 25.54 4.47
N TYR A 448 -16.88 25.29 3.77
CA TYR A 448 -16.29 23.96 3.66
C TYR A 448 -15.86 23.37 5.02
N LEU A 449 -15.60 24.22 6.02
CA LEU A 449 -15.35 23.76 7.38
C LEU A 449 -16.56 22.99 7.94
N PHE A 450 -17.78 23.29 7.51
CA PHE A 450 -19.02 22.66 7.98
C PHE A 450 -19.45 21.48 7.10
N THR A 451 -18.62 21.08 6.13
CA THR A 451 -18.93 19.97 5.22
C THR A 451 -18.69 18.62 5.86
N ILE A 452 -19.65 17.71 5.71
CA ILE A 452 -19.52 16.29 6.00
C ILE A 452 -19.09 15.58 4.72
N PHE A 453 -17.99 14.83 4.81
CA PHE A 453 -17.43 14.07 3.70
C PHE A 453 -17.86 12.61 3.81
N LEU A 454 -18.63 12.13 2.84
CA LEU A 454 -19.15 10.77 2.81
C LEU A 454 -18.57 10.01 1.63
N ALA A 455 -17.91 8.88 1.91
CA ALA A 455 -17.47 7.94 0.89
C ALA A 455 -18.40 6.72 0.88
N ILE A 456 -18.88 6.38 -0.30
CA ILE A 456 -19.83 5.31 -0.58
C ILE A 456 -19.12 4.29 -1.47
N ASP A 457 -19.22 3.02 -1.11
CA ASP A 457 -18.65 1.94 -1.91
C ASP A 457 -19.26 0.57 -1.56
N VAL A 458 -19.02 -0.43 -2.40
CA VAL A 458 -19.51 -1.80 -2.30
C VAL A 458 -18.38 -2.82 -2.27
N CYS A 459 -18.41 -3.70 -1.26
CA CYS A 459 -17.50 -4.83 -1.17
C CYS A 459 -18.16 -6.15 -1.59
N PHE A 460 -17.72 -6.74 -2.70
CA PHE A 460 -18.18 -8.06 -3.19
C PHE A 460 -17.47 -9.25 -2.54
N ARG A 461 -16.48 -9.02 -1.67
CA ARG A 461 -15.76 -10.10 -0.95
C ARG A 461 -16.53 -10.60 0.27
N LEU A 462 -17.37 -9.76 0.87
CA LEU A 462 -18.17 -10.09 2.07
C LEU A 462 -19.44 -10.89 1.73
N LYS A 463 -19.28 -11.99 0.99
CA LYS A 463 -20.39 -12.87 0.58
C LYS A 463 -20.93 -13.68 1.76
N ARG A 464 -22.23 -14.00 1.73
CA ARG A 464 -22.88 -14.92 2.68
C ARG A 464 -23.63 -16.01 1.94
N LYS A 465 -23.35 -17.27 2.25
CA LYS A 465 -24.07 -18.42 1.68
C LYS A 465 -25.50 -18.51 2.23
N LYS A 466 -26.39 -19.12 1.45
CA LYS A 466 -27.77 -19.38 1.83
C LYS A 466 -27.89 -20.62 2.73
N VAL A 467 -27.27 -20.58 3.91
CA VAL A 467 -27.21 -21.72 4.87
C VAL A 467 -28.24 -21.64 6.01
N SER A 468 -28.82 -20.47 6.26
CA SER A 468 -29.80 -20.24 7.33
C SER A 468 -30.77 -19.11 6.95
N SER A 469 -31.80 -18.91 7.78
CA SER A 469 -32.85 -17.91 7.62
C SER A 469 -32.91 -16.94 8.81
N TRP A 470 -33.55 -15.78 8.61
CA TRP A 470 -33.81 -14.80 9.66
C TRP A 470 -34.67 -15.33 10.81
N ALA A 471 -35.54 -16.32 10.55
CA ALA A 471 -36.35 -16.95 11.59
C ALA A 471 -35.52 -17.89 12.48
N ALA A 472 -34.54 -18.59 11.90
CA ALA A 472 -33.67 -19.51 12.62
C ALA A 472 -32.51 -18.80 13.33
N ASP A 473 -32.00 -17.70 12.74
CA ASP A 473 -30.90 -16.90 13.28
C ASP A 473 -31.19 -15.39 13.12
N PRO A 474 -32.12 -14.83 13.92
CA PRO A 474 -32.38 -13.40 13.93
C PRO A 474 -31.20 -12.64 14.56
N SER A 475 -30.95 -11.39 14.16
CA SER A 475 -29.98 -10.54 14.87
C SER A 475 -30.52 -10.20 16.28
N ILE A 476 -29.61 -10.12 17.27
CA ILE A 476 -29.97 -9.68 18.63
C ILE A 476 -29.76 -8.17 18.85
N GLN A 477 -29.34 -7.44 17.81
CA GLN A 477 -29.09 -6.00 17.82
C GLN A 477 -29.39 -5.35 16.46
N ASP A 478 -30.44 -5.82 15.78
CA ASP A 478 -30.81 -5.40 14.43
C ASP A 478 -31.00 -3.87 14.35
N GLY A 479 -30.19 -3.22 13.52
CA GLY A 479 -30.21 -1.77 13.35
C GLY A 479 -29.61 -0.94 14.49
N TRP A 480 -29.07 -1.53 15.57
CA TRP A 480 -28.59 -0.76 16.73
C TRP A 480 -27.22 -0.09 16.51
N ALA A 481 -26.44 -0.51 15.51
CA ALA A 481 -25.10 0.00 15.22
C ALA A 481 -24.90 0.43 13.75
N TYR A 482 -24.18 -0.33 12.92
CA TYR A 482 -23.78 0.10 11.57
C TYR A 482 -24.67 -0.46 10.47
N PHE A 483 -25.21 -1.67 10.66
CA PHE A 483 -26.22 -2.20 9.73
C PHE A 483 -27.51 -1.38 9.76
N VAL A 484 -28.14 -1.23 8.59
CA VAL A 484 -29.55 -0.83 8.49
C VAL A 484 -30.45 -1.87 9.13
N LYS A 485 -31.63 -1.45 9.59
CA LYS A 485 -32.63 -2.37 10.13
C LYS A 485 -33.10 -3.35 9.05
N SER A 486 -32.87 -4.64 9.29
CA SER A 486 -32.91 -5.65 8.25
C SER A 486 -34.31 -5.91 7.71
N THR A 487 -35.33 -5.85 8.56
CA THR A 487 -36.73 -6.09 8.18
C THR A 487 -37.23 -5.08 7.14
N GLU A 488 -37.19 -3.79 7.47
CA GLU A 488 -37.62 -2.70 6.61
C GLU A 488 -36.80 -2.61 5.32
N TYR A 489 -35.47 -2.81 5.43
CA TYR A 489 -34.58 -2.82 4.27
C TYR A 489 -34.93 -3.95 3.29
N MET A 490 -35.13 -5.17 3.79
CA MET A 490 -35.46 -6.31 2.92
C MET A 490 -36.87 -6.19 2.31
N GLU A 491 -37.83 -5.57 3.00
CA GLU A 491 -39.14 -5.26 2.44
C GLU A 491 -39.04 -4.28 1.28
N TYR A 492 -38.27 -3.20 1.46
CA TYR A 492 -37.99 -2.24 0.41
C TYR A 492 -37.26 -2.89 -0.77
N VAL A 493 -36.21 -3.67 -0.53
CA VAL A 493 -35.47 -4.33 -1.61
C VAL A 493 -36.35 -5.26 -2.46
N LYS A 494 -37.36 -5.92 -1.86
CA LYS A 494 -38.32 -6.73 -2.62
C LYS A 494 -39.17 -5.92 -3.59
N THR A 495 -39.38 -4.63 -3.33
CA THR A 495 -40.09 -3.72 -4.26
C THR A 495 -39.24 -3.33 -5.46
N LEU A 496 -37.90 -3.46 -5.34
CA LEU A 496 -36.97 -3.19 -6.43
C LEU A 496 -36.99 -4.38 -7.39
N GLY A 497 -37.58 -4.18 -8.57
CA GLY A 497 -37.53 -5.17 -9.66
C GLY A 497 -36.11 -5.41 -10.20
N ASP A 498 -36.03 -6.06 -11.36
CA ASP A 498 -34.77 -6.22 -12.09
C ASP A 498 -34.38 -4.89 -12.75
N GLN A 499 -33.35 -4.25 -12.21
CA GLN A 499 -32.73 -3.06 -12.80
C GLN A 499 -31.51 -3.55 -13.61
N LYS A 500 -31.62 -3.55 -14.94
CA LYS A 500 -30.46 -3.70 -15.82
C LYS A 500 -29.80 -2.34 -15.94
N GLU A 501 -28.73 -2.14 -15.19
CA GLU A 501 -27.94 -0.92 -15.25
C GLU A 501 -26.87 -1.11 -16.35
N MET A 502 -26.83 -0.19 -17.33
CA MET A 502 -25.78 -0.16 -18.34
C MET A 502 -24.76 0.91 -17.94
N SER A 503 -23.49 0.51 -17.77
CA SER A 503 -22.42 1.46 -17.53
C SER A 503 -22.16 2.30 -18.79
N THR A 504 -22.43 3.62 -18.74
CA THR A 504 -22.19 4.53 -19.88
C THR A 504 -20.73 5.03 -19.96
N CYS A 505 -19.94 4.78 -18.92
CA CYS A 505 -18.53 5.16 -18.84
C CYS A 505 -17.66 3.93 -19.15
N THR A 506 -16.94 3.96 -20.28
CA THR A 506 -16.30 2.81 -20.95
C THR A 506 -15.09 2.16 -20.23
N GLY A 507 -15.02 2.20 -18.90
CA GLY A 507 -13.90 1.64 -18.11
C GLY A 507 -14.28 0.54 -17.11
N LEU A 508 -15.57 0.33 -16.84
CA LEU A 508 -16.06 -0.53 -15.74
C LEU A 508 -16.84 -1.76 -16.23
N ALA A 509 -16.52 -2.29 -17.41
CA ALA A 509 -17.10 -3.53 -17.95
C ALA A 509 -16.94 -4.77 -17.03
N ALA A 510 -16.10 -4.67 -15.98
CA ALA A 510 -16.00 -5.67 -14.93
C ALA A 510 -17.23 -5.74 -14.00
N LEU A 511 -17.95 -4.62 -13.77
CA LEU A 511 -19.20 -4.61 -12.98
C LEU A 511 -20.31 -5.41 -13.68
N ASP A 512 -20.40 -5.29 -15.01
CA ASP A 512 -21.41 -5.99 -15.82
C ASP A 512 -21.23 -7.52 -15.80
N HIS A 513 -19.98 -8.00 -15.72
CA HIS A 513 -19.67 -9.42 -15.54
C HIS A 513 -19.81 -9.93 -14.10
N ALA A 514 -19.54 -9.09 -13.09
CA ALA A 514 -19.67 -9.45 -11.68
C ALA A 514 -21.14 -9.58 -11.24
N ASN A 515 -22.02 -8.72 -11.76
CA ASN A 515 -23.44 -8.69 -11.42
C ASN A 515 -24.23 -9.90 -11.95
N THR A 516 -23.71 -10.64 -12.94
CA THR A 516 -24.48 -11.64 -13.69
C THR A 516 -24.09 -13.11 -13.45
N LYS A 517 -22.87 -13.42 -12.94
CA LYS A 517 -22.36 -14.81 -12.96
C LYS A 517 -22.38 -15.62 -11.66
N TYR A 518 -22.63 -15.05 -10.46
CA TYR A 518 -22.38 -15.79 -9.18
C TYR A 518 -23.41 -15.59 -8.04
N SER A 519 -24.69 -15.36 -8.34
CA SER A 519 -25.72 -15.20 -7.29
C SER A 519 -26.27 -16.52 -6.74
N GLN A 520 -26.19 -17.63 -7.48
CA GLN A 520 -26.71 -18.93 -7.04
C GLN A 520 -25.94 -19.46 -5.82
N GLY A 521 -26.67 -19.91 -4.80
CA GLY A 521 -26.13 -20.41 -3.53
C GLY A 521 -25.78 -19.34 -2.49
N TYR A 522 -25.80 -18.05 -2.87
CA TYR A 522 -25.58 -16.93 -1.96
C TYR A 522 -26.89 -16.25 -1.58
N ALA A 523 -26.96 -15.79 -0.32
CA ALA A 523 -28.05 -14.95 0.16
C ALA A 523 -27.65 -13.48 0.30
N ALA A 524 -26.34 -13.20 0.32
CA ALA A 524 -25.78 -11.88 0.08
C ALA A 524 -24.54 -12.01 -0.82
N THR A 525 -24.49 -11.27 -1.92
CA THR A 525 -23.37 -11.26 -2.90
C THR A 525 -22.29 -10.23 -2.54
N GLY A 526 -22.57 -9.36 -1.58
CA GLY A 526 -21.66 -8.31 -1.13
C GLY A 526 -22.31 -7.44 -0.06
N CYS A 527 -21.65 -6.33 0.27
CA CYS A 527 -22.08 -5.38 1.27
C CYS A 527 -21.81 -3.95 0.78
N GLY A 528 -22.82 -3.09 0.77
CA GLY A 528 -22.66 -1.65 0.55
C GLY A 528 -22.38 -0.93 1.87
N MET A 529 -21.57 0.13 1.84
CA MET A 529 -21.20 0.88 3.03
C MET A 529 -21.01 2.38 2.76
N VAL A 530 -21.33 3.18 3.77
CA VAL A 530 -21.08 4.62 3.84
C VAL A 530 -20.17 4.93 5.01
N THR A 531 -19.14 5.71 4.75
CA THR A 531 -18.11 6.06 5.73
C THR A 531 -17.84 7.56 5.71
N CYS A 532 -17.30 8.07 6.81
CA CYS A 532 -16.66 9.37 6.82
C CYS A 532 -15.38 9.30 5.98
N GLY A 533 -15.41 9.92 4.79
CA GLY A 533 -14.35 9.81 3.78
C GLY A 533 -13.00 10.41 4.21
N ARG A 534 -12.97 11.31 5.20
CA ARG A 534 -11.72 11.91 5.72
C ARG A 534 -11.06 11.11 6.85
N HIS A 535 -11.87 10.51 7.72
CA HIS A 535 -11.43 9.90 8.99
C HIS A 535 -11.61 8.38 9.02
N GLU A 536 -12.14 7.79 7.95
CA GLU A 536 -12.28 6.33 7.79
C GLU A 536 -13.14 5.70 8.90
N VAL A 537 -14.19 6.41 9.33
CA VAL A 537 -15.14 5.93 10.35
C VAL A 537 -16.40 5.47 9.65
N VAL A 538 -16.84 4.23 9.92
CA VAL A 538 -18.09 3.68 9.36
C VAL A 538 -19.29 4.43 9.94
N CYS A 539 -20.23 4.86 9.09
CA CYS A 539 -21.41 5.59 9.53
C CYS A 539 -22.44 4.68 10.21
N LYS A 540 -23.15 5.23 11.20
CA LYS A 540 -24.30 4.58 11.85
C LYS A 540 -25.37 4.26 10.82
N ASN A 541 -25.89 3.04 10.85
CA ASN A 541 -26.85 2.51 9.85
C ASN A 541 -26.45 2.78 8.39
N GLY A 542 -25.16 2.87 8.11
CA GLY A 542 -24.60 3.11 6.79
C GLY A 542 -24.16 1.85 6.08
N VAL A 543 -24.57 0.66 6.54
CA VAL A 543 -24.16 -0.63 5.96
C VAL A 543 -25.38 -1.48 5.61
N GLY A 544 -25.38 -2.11 4.44
CA GLY A 544 -26.45 -3.02 4.03
C GLY A 544 -25.95 -4.17 3.16
N ASP A 545 -26.56 -5.34 3.34
CA ASP A 545 -26.28 -6.51 2.51
C ASP A 545 -26.88 -6.36 1.11
N LEU A 546 -26.16 -6.85 0.10
CA LEU A 546 -26.58 -6.85 -1.30
C LEU A 546 -27.08 -8.24 -1.70
N GLN A 547 -28.28 -8.32 -2.27
CA GLN A 547 -28.96 -9.60 -2.56
C GLN A 547 -28.49 -10.18 -3.89
N ALA A 548 -28.37 -9.33 -4.92
CA ALA A 548 -27.96 -9.72 -6.26
C ALA A 548 -27.23 -8.56 -6.93
N GLY A 549 -25.94 -8.45 -6.66
CA GLY A 549 -25.11 -7.35 -7.16
C GLY A 549 -25.46 -6.00 -6.52
N GLU A 550 -24.81 -4.97 -7.02
CA GLU A 550 -25.10 -3.58 -6.66
C GLU A 550 -26.28 -3.07 -7.48
N LYS A 551 -27.22 -2.36 -6.82
CA LYS A 551 -28.31 -1.63 -7.48
C LYS A 551 -28.44 -0.25 -6.85
N TYR A 552 -28.87 0.76 -7.62
CA TYR A 552 -29.08 2.11 -7.07
C TYR A 552 -30.02 2.12 -5.88
N GLY A 553 -31.12 1.35 -5.94
CA GLY A 553 -32.07 1.30 -4.82
C GLY A 553 -31.45 0.83 -3.51
N ASN A 554 -30.53 -0.15 -3.55
CA ASN A 554 -29.81 -0.60 -2.35
C ASN A 554 -28.99 0.55 -1.76
N MET A 555 -28.20 1.23 -2.59
CA MET A 555 -27.30 2.30 -2.16
C MET A 555 -28.06 3.56 -1.73
N ASP A 556 -29.16 3.90 -2.39
CA ASP A 556 -30.05 4.99 -1.99
C ASP A 556 -30.58 4.78 -0.56
N TYR A 557 -31.05 3.55 -0.23
CA TYR A 557 -31.55 3.23 1.10
C TYR A 557 -30.44 3.29 2.16
N ILE A 558 -29.28 2.69 1.87
CA ILE A 558 -28.14 2.66 2.79
C ILE A 558 -27.62 4.09 3.04
N SER A 559 -27.46 4.90 2.00
CA SER A 559 -27.05 6.30 2.12
C SER A 559 -28.06 7.14 2.87
N ALA A 560 -29.37 7.02 2.58
CA ALA A 560 -30.41 7.74 3.31
C ALA A 560 -30.45 7.34 4.80
N SER A 561 -30.25 6.06 5.10
CA SER A 561 -30.18 5.55 6.47
C SER A 561 -28.99 6.09 7.25
N ALA A 562 -27.84 6.32 6.59
CA ALA A 562 -26.72 7.04 7.19
C ALA A 562 -27.03 8.53 7.38
N LEU A 563 -27.67 9.16 6.40
CA LEU A 563 -27.94 10.61 6.39
C LEU A 563 -28.84 11.09 7.53
N ARG A 564 -29.73 10.24 8.04
CA ARG A 564 -30.62 10.58 9.17
C ARG A 564 -29.87 10.94 10.47
N HIS A 565 -28.62 10.51 10.60
CA HIS A 565 -27.78 10.77 11.77
C HIS A 565 -27.05 12.12 11.69
N PHE A 566 -27.16 12.80 10.55
CA PHE A 566 -26.59 14.13 10.34
C PHE A 566 -27.70 15.18 10.31
N LEU A 567 -27.33 16.43 10.61
CA LEU A 567 -28.27 17.55 10.55
C LEU A 567 -28.53 17.94 9.10
N LYS A 568 -29.80 18.15 8.76
CA LYS A 568 -30.25 18.49 7.40
C LYS A 568 -29.68 19.79 6.84
N LEU A 569 -29.15 20.66 7.70
CA LEU A 569 -28.61 21.98 7.32
C LEU A 569 -27.09 21.98 7.09
N LEU A 570 -26.41 20.85 7.24
CA LEU A 570 -24.97 20.76 6.97
C LEU A 570 -24.68 20.59 5.48
N PHE A 571 -23.49 21.02 5.06
CA PHE A 571 -22.99 20.77 3.71
C PHE A 571 -22.52 19.31 3.58
N PHE A 572 -22.75 18.68 2.43
CA PHE A 572 -22.34 17.31 2.14
C PHE A 572 -21.44 17.26 0.91
N LEU A 573 -20.40 16.44 0.99
CA LEU A 573 -19.62 16.04 -0.17
C LEU A 573 -19.70 14.52 -0.28
N PHE A 574 -20.37 14.04 -1.32
CA PHE A 574 -20.50 12.60 -1.61
C PHE A 574 -19.42 12.17 -2.58
N SER A 575 -18.76 11.07 -2.25
CA SER A 575 -17.81 10.39 -3.09
C SER A 575 -18.28 8.98 -3.38
N TYR A 576 -18.28 8.60 -4.65
CA TYR A 576 -18.64 7.26 -5.12
C TYR A 576 -17.97 6.99 -6.46
N ASP A 577 -17.56 5.75 -6.71
CA ASP A 577 -16.93 5.35 -7.98
C ASP A 577 -17.81 5.69 -9.17
N ILE A 578 -19.08 5.26 -9.12
CA ILE A 578 -20.05 5.55 -10.17
C ILE A 578 -20.82 6.84 -9.92
N MET A 579 -20.24 7.82 -9.20
CA MET A 579 -20.93 9.07 -8.85
C MET A 579 -21.53 9.76 -10.07
N CYS A 580 -20.79 9.81 -11.19
CA CYS A 580 -21.24 10.39 -12.47
C CYS A 580 -22.52 9.78 -13.06
N GLN A 581 -22.92 8.59 -12.59
CA GLN A 581 -24.15 7.92 -12.98
C GLN A 581 -25.18 7.98 -11.85
N TRP A 582 -24.76 7.64 -10.62
CA TRP A 582 -25.64 7.53 -9.46
C TRP A 582 -26.30 8.86 -9.05
N TYR A 583 -25.59 9.99 -9.16
CA TYR A 583 -26.14 11.29 -8.74
C TYR A 583 -27.33 11.76 -9.59
N LYS A 584 -27.47 11.26 -10.83
CA LYS A 584 -28.55 11.64 -11.74
C LYS A 584 -29.89 11.20 -11.16
N LYS A 585 -30.84 12.13 -11.02
CA LYS A 585 -32.14 11.89 -10.37
C LYS A 585 -32.06 11.39 -8.92
N LEU A 586 -30.91 11.51 -8.25
CA LEU A 586 -30.75 11.05 -6.87
C LEU A 586 -31.76 11.71 -5.94
N GLN A 587 -32.03 13.01 -6.10
CA GLN A 587 -33.00 13.73 -5.29
C GLN A 587 -34.42 13.13 -5.42
N GLU A 588 -34.87 12.85 -6.65
CA GLU A 588 -36.17 12.22 -6.90
C GLU A 588 -36.24 10.84 -6.24
N ARG A 589 -35.16 10.04 -6.34
CA ARG A 589 -35.10 8.71 -5.72
C ARG A 589 -35.11 8.78 -4.19
N LEU A 590 -34.35 9.70 -3.59
CA LEU A 590 -34.33 9.89 -2.13
C LEU A 590 -35.68 10.37 -1.58
N LEU A 591 -36.46 11.13 -2.37
CA LEU A 591 -37.82 11.53 -2.03
C LEU A 591 -38.83 10.38 -2.17
N ALA A 592 -38.61 9.47 -3.13
CA ALA A 592 -39.43 8.29 -3.35
C ALA A 592 -39.23 7.20 -2.28
N LEU A 593 -38.18 7.30 -1.45
CA LEU A 593 -37.92 6.36 -0.36
C LEU A 593 -39.08 6.30 0.67
N PRO A 594 -39.20 5.17 1.39
CA PRO A 594 -40.15 5.03 2.49
C PRO A 594 -40.07 6.18 3.49
N ALA A 595 -41.23 6.59 4.03
CA ALA A 595 -41.33 7.78 4.88
C ALA A 595 -40.39 7.76 6.11
N ALA A 596 -40.06 6.58 6.64
CA ALA A 596 -39.18 6.40 7.78
C ALA A 596 -37.71 6.83 7.51
N ILE A 597 -37.25 6.74 6.26
CA ILE A 597 -35.87 7.06 5.86
C ILE A 597 -35.78 8.14 4.78
N ARG A 598 -36.92 8.68 4.34
CA ARG A 598 -36.99 9.73 3.33
C ARG A 598 -36.15 10.93 3.74
N PHE A 599 -35.28 11.37 2.85
CA PHE A 599 -34.38 12.49 3.09
C PHE A 599 -34.56 13.57 2.02
N HIS A 600 -34.79 14.80 2.46
CA HIS A 600 -34.86 15.96 1.56
C HIS A 600 -33.46 16.54 1.42
N LEU A 601 -32.85 16.28 0.27
CA LEU A 601 -31.55 16.82 -0.08
C LEU A 601 -31.73 18.17 -0.77
N ALA A 602 -31.24 19.26 -0.17
CA ALA A 602 -31.20 20.57 -0.81
C ALA A 602 -29.90 20.71 -1.62
N ASN A 603 -30.00 20.78 -2.95
CA ASN A 603 -28.83 20.72 -3.85
C ASN A 603 -27.79 21.81 -3.59
N TYR A 604 -28.19 22.97 -3.05
CA TYR A 604 -27.25 24.04 -2.67
C TYR A 604 -26.18 23.58 -1.65
N PHE A 605 -26.50 22.57 -0.85
CA PHE A 605 -25.63 22.07 0.20
C PHE A 605 -24.81 20.84 -0.20
N VAL A 606 -24.79 20.42 -1.48
CA VAL A 606 -24.21 19.13 -1.88
C VAL A 606 -23.21 19.24 -3.02
N LYS A 607 -22.06 18.57 -2.84
CA LYS A 607 -21.05 18.38 -3.87
C LYS A 607 -20.88 16.90 -4.17
N TYR A 608 -20.67 16.57 -5.44
CA TYR A 608 -20.50 15.21 -5.94
C TYR A 608 -19.10 15.05 -6.52
N VAL A 609 -18.39 14.02 -6.11
CA VAL A 609 -17.02 13.75 -6.57
C VAL A 609 -16.82 12.25 -6.79
N ILE A 610 -15.74 11.91 -7.50
CA ILE A 610 -15.25 10.53 -7.64
C ILE A 610 -13.91 10.42 -6.89
N PRO A 611 -13.64 9.30 -6.18
CA PRO A 611 -12.35 9.09 -5.51
C PRO A 611 -11.15 9.26 -6.45
N LYS A 612 -10.02 9.77 -5.92
CA LYS A 612 -8.86 10.21 -6.72
C LYS A 612 -8.22 9.10 -7.57
N LEU A 613 -8.29 7.85 -7.16
CA LEU A 613 -7.77 6.70 -7.90
C LEU A 613 -8.80 6.25 -8.95
N HIS A 614 -10.06 6.13 -8.54
CA HIS A 614 -11.15 5.62 -9.38
C HIS A 614 -11.46 6.55 -10.55
N ILE A 615 -11.36 7.87 -10.35
CA ILE A 615 -11.65 8.88 -11.38
C ILE A 615 -10.83 8.69 -12.67
N LEU A 616 -9.61 8.13 -12.58
CA LEU A 616 -8.74 7.86 -13.72
C LEU A 616 -9.30 6.82 -14.71
N GLY A 617 -10.29 6.03 -14.27
CA GLY A 617 -11.03 5.07 -15.09
C GLY A 617 -12.24 5.67 -15.82
N HIS A 618 -12.58 6.93 -15.56
CA HIS A 618 -13.72 7.61 -16.17
C HIS A 618 -13.33 8.43 -17.40
N LEU A 619 -14.35 8.85 -18.17
CA LEU A 619 -14.21 9.76 -19.31
C LEU A 619 -13.54 11.08 -18.88
N LYS A 620 -12.85 11.75 -19.80
CA LYS A 620 -12.13 13.01 -19.52
C LYS A 620 -13.04 14.08 -18.90
N PHE A 621 -14.25 14.24 -19.44
CA PHE A 621 -15.29 15.09 -18.83
C PHE A 621 -15.52 14.79 -17.34
N CYS A 622 -15.60 13.51 -16.96
CA CYS A 622 -15.78 13.14 -15.56
C CYS A 622 -14.55 13.46 -14.71
N GLN A 623 -13.35 13.30 -15.27
CA GLN A 623 -12.10 13.65 -14.61
C GLN A 623 -11.97 15.14 -14.34
N ASP A 624 -12.48 15.98 -15.23
CA ASP A 624 -12.38 17.43 -15.06
C ASP A 624 -13.52 17.96 -14.15
N PHE A 625 -14.73 17.38 -14.22
CA PHE A 625 -15.89 17.84 -13.44
C PHE A 625 -16.01 17.25 -12.03
N PHE A 626 -15.80 15.93 -11.85
CA PHE A 626 -15.96 15.25 -10.54
C PHE A 626 -14.67 15.15 -9.74
N SER A 627 -13.62 15.89 -10.13
CA SER A 627 -12.32 15.83 -9.46
C SER A 627 -12.31 16.56 -8.13
N LEU A 628 -11.87 15.84 -7.10
CA LEU A 628 -11.57 16.40 -5.79
C LEU A 628 -10.52 17.53 -5.86
N LEU A 629 -9.60 17.52 -6.82
CA LEU A 629 -8.56 18.55 -6.91
C LEU A 629 -9.12 19.91 -7.35
N TYR A 630 -10.22 19.90 -8.09
CA TYR A 630 -10.86 21.08 -8.68
C TYR A 630 -12.15 21.48 -7.96
N THR A 631 -12.60 20.67 -7.00
CA THR A 631 -13.80 20.95 -6.21
C THR A 631 -13.48 21.87 -5.03
N LEU A 632 -14.07 23.07 -4.99
CA LEU A 632 -13.93 24.00 -3.86
C LEU A 632 -14.33 23.35 -2.53
N GLY A 633 -13.53 23.51 -1.48
CA GLY A 633 -13.85 22.99 -0.15
C GLY A 633 -13.65 21.47 0.02
N SER A 634 -13.11 20.78 -0.98
CA SER A 634 -12.71 19.38 -0.86
C SER A 634 -11.41 19.21 -0.04
N ALA A 635 -10.64 20.29 0.13
CA ALA A 635 -9.30 20.29 0.67
C ALA A 635 -8.41 19.23 -0.02
N GLN A 636 -7.54 18.51 0.72
CA GLN A 636 -6.69 17.46 0.16
C GLN A 636 -7.23 16.04 0.40
N ALA A 637 -8.52 15.89 0.65
CA ALA A 637 -9.14 14.58 0.83
C ALA A 637 -8.95 13.68 -0.40
N ASP A 638 -8.72 12.38 -0.18
CA ASP A 638 -8.57 11.39 -1.25
C ASP A 638 -9.87 10.63 -1.55
N MET A 639 -10.74 10.49 -0.53
CA MET A 639 -11.96 9.66 -0.53
C MET A 639 -11.73 8.19 -0.84
N GLU A 640 -10.49 7.72 -0.74
CA GLU A 640 -10.10 6.30 -0.89
C GLU A 640 -10.12 5.56 0.45
N GLY A 641 -10.50 6.25 1.53
CA GLY A 641 -10.46 5.70 2.88
C GLY A 641 -11.29 4.44 3.06
N ILE A 642 -12.38 4.29 2.31
CA ILE A 642 -13.29 3.13 2.38
C ILE A 642 -12.59 1.83 1.94
N GLU A 643 -11.67 1.90 0.96
CA GLU A 643 -10.86 0.76 0.51
C GLU A 643 -9.92 0.24 1.59
N ARG A 644 -9.41 1.12 2.46
CA ARG A 644 -8.59 0.72 3.62
C ARG A 644 -9.43 -0.07 4.64
N ILE A 645 -10.70 0.31 4.81
CA ILE A 645 -11.65 -0.43 5.66
C ILE A 645 -11.93 -1.81 5.04
N TRP A 646 -12.04 -1.90 3.71
CA TRP A 646 -12.22 -3.18 3.01
C TRP A 646 -11.01 -4.08 3.09
N SER A 647 -9.79 -3.56 2.96
CA SER A 647 -8.57 -4.33 3.19
C SER A 647 -8.56 -4.94 4.60
N TYR A 648 -8.91 -4.13 5.61
CA TYR A 648 -9.00 -4.60 7.00
C TYR A 648 -10.13 -5.61 7.23
N SER A 649 -11.27 -5.43 6.56
CA SER A 649 -12.48 -6.27 6.72
C SER A 649 -12.45 -7.54 5.86
N GLY A 650 -11.67 -7.56 4.78
CA GLY A 650 -11.60 -8.66 3.81
C GLY A 650 -11.37 -10.04 4.42
N PRO A 651 -10.42 -10.21 5.36
CA PRO A 651 -10.19 -11.48 6.06
C PRO A 651 -11.43 -12.02 6.80
N MET A 652 -12.37 -11.16 7.19
CA MET A 652 -13.61 -11.59 7.83
C MET A 652 -14.54 -12.31 6.86
N GLY A 653 -14.38 -12.13 5.55
CA GLY A 653 -15.21 -12.77 4.52
C GLY A 653 -15.26 -14.29 4.69
N ALA A 654 -14.12 -14.95 4.84
CA ALA A 654 -14.06 -16.40 5.05
C ALA A 654 -14.77 -16.84 6.35
N SER A 655 -14.58 -16.09 7.44
CA SER A 655 -15.16 -16.43 8.75
C SER A 655 -16.67 -16.21 8.83
N THR A 656 -17.19 -15.23 8.08
CA THR A 656 -18.60 -14.81 8.13
C THR A 656 -19.45 -15.42 7.01
N ARG A 657 -18.83 -15.98 5.96
CA ARG A 657 -19.51 -16.56 4.80
C ARG A 657 -20.49 -17.69 5.14
N GLU A 658 -20.14 -18.50 6.14
CA GLU A 658 -20.92 -19.66 6.60
C GLU A 658 -21.85 -19.33 7.78
N MET A 659 -21.87 -18.08 8.26
CA MET A 659 -22.73 -17.67 9.37
C MET A 659 -24.18 -17.46 8.90
N GLY A 660 -25.13 -17.68 9.81
CA GLY A 660 -26.51 -17.24 9.60
C GLY A 660 -26.62 -15.71 9.53
N PRO A 661 -27.76 -15.18 9.05
CA PRO A 661 -27.90 -13.75 8.77
C PRO A 661 -27.69 -12.87 10.02
N GLY A 662 -28.35 -13.19 11.14
CA GLY A 662 -28.22 -12.43 12.37
C GLY A 662 -26.83 -12.51 12.98
N SER A 663 -26.28 -13.73 13.11
CA SER A 663 -24.94 -13.93 13.68
C SER A 663 -23.84 -13.25 12.86
N ARG A 664 -23.99 -13.20 11.53
CA ARG A 664 -23.06 -12.47 10.65
C ARG A 664 -23.11 -10.98 10.91
N GLN A 665 -24.30 -10.36 10.89
CA GLN A 665 -24.43 -8.93 11.12
C GLN A 665 -23.87 -8.54 12.49
N ASP A 666 -24.22 -9.29 13.54
CA ASP A 666 -23.73 -9.00 14.89
C ASP A 666 -22.20 -9.06 14.98
N THR A 667 -21.57 -9.98 14.25
CA THR A 667 -20.11 -10.12 14.20
C THR A 667 -19.45 -8.99 13.42
N LEU A 668 -20.03 -8.59 12.30
CA LEU A 668 -19.52 -7.49 11.48
C LEU A 668 -19.72 -6.12 12.17
N ASP A 669 -20.83 -5.91 12.88
CA ASP A 669 -21.04 -4.70 13.69
C ASP A 669 -19.98 -4.58 14.78
N ASP A 670 -19.70 -5.65 15.54
CA ASP A 670 -18.63 -5.66 16.55
C ASP A 670 -17.25 -5.40 15.94
N PHE A 671 -17.03 -5.91 14.73
CA PHE A 671 -15.79 -5.72 13.98
C PHE A 671 -15.56 -4.26 13.57
N TRP A 672 -16.54 -3.62 12.93
CA TRP A 672 -16.46 -2.21 12.58
C TRP A 672 -16.50 -1.31 13.81
N HIS A 673 -17.11 -1.75 14.92
CA HIS A 673 -17.00 -1.07 16.20
C HIS A 673 -15.55 -1.03 16.69
N GLY A 674 -14.83 -2.15 16.60
CA GLY A 674 -13.39 -2.22 16.89
C GLY A 674 -12.57 -1.30 15.99
N TRP A 675 -12.85 -1.29 14.68
CA TRP A 675 -12.19 -0.40 13.71
C TRP A 675 -12.41 1.09 14.05
N ASN A 676 -13.68 1.50 14.22
CA ASN A 676 -14.03 2.88 14.55
C ASN A 676 -13.40 3.33 15.87
N TRP A 677 -13.38 2.46 16.89
CA TRP A 677 -12.70 2.76 18.16
C TRP A 677 -11.19 2.93 17.96
N GLY A 678 -10.55 2.08 17.17
CA GLY A 678 -9.13 2.23 16.79
C GLY A 678 -8.86 3.57 16.10
N LYS A 679 -9.73 3.98 15.17
CA LYS A 679 -9.65 5.29 14.50
C LYS A 679 -9.81 6.46 15.47
N VAL A 680 -10.74 6.36 16.43
CA VAL A 680 -10.94 7.36 17.49
C VAL A 680 -9.67 7.53 18.34
N VAL A 681 -9.05 6.43 18.77
CA VAL A 681 -7.83 6.46 19.59
C VAL A 681 -6.63 6.98 18.80
N GLY A 682 -6.46 6.57 17.54
CA GLY A 682 -5.35 6.96 16.67
C GLY A 682 -5.50 8.34 16.00
N MET A 683 -6.66 9.01 16.15
CA MET A 683 -6.96 10.27 15.46
C MET A 683 -5.98 11.39 15.84
N GLY A 684 -5.50 11.38 17.08
CA GLY A 684 -4.48 12.30 17.61
C GLY A 684 -3.25 12.39 16.73
N GLU A 685 -2.59 11.25 16.52
CA GLU A 685 -1.37 11.16 15.72
C GLU A 685 -1.66 11.36 14.24
N THR A 686 -2.76 10.80 13.75
CA THR A 686 -3.16 10.93 12.33
C THR A 686 -3.30 12.39 11.91
N LEU A 687 -4.02 13.22 12.69
CA LEU A 687 -4.20 14.64 12.38
C LEU A 687 -2.90 15.44 12.54
N ARG A 688 -2.05 15.08 13.53
CA ARG A 688 -0.72 15.69 13.71
C ARG A 688 0.14 15.52 12.47
N LEU A 689 0.29 14.28 11.99
CA LEU A 689 1.10 13.96 10.81
C LEU A 689 0.54 14.62 9.54
N ARG A 690 -0.78 14.62 9.38
CA ARG A 690 -1.45 15.31 8.26
C ARG A 690 -1.19 16.82 8.27
N LEU A 691 -1.23 17.47 9.43
CA LEU A 691 -0.99 18.93 9.52
C LEU A 691 0.46 19.29 9.21
N LEU A 692 1.43 18.53 9.73
CA LEU A 692 2.84 18.74 9.44
C LEU A 692 3.12 18.59 7.93
N LYS A 693 2.54 17.56 7.32
CA LYS A 693 2.62 17.35 5.87
C LYS A 693 1.96 18.49 5.10
N ALA A 694 0.76 18.91 5.51
CA ALA A 694 0.02 19.97 4.84
C ALA A 694 0.79 21.29 4.82
N ARG A 695 1.43 21.67 5.93
CA ARG A 695 2.28 22.87 5.98
C ARG A 695 3.51 22.79 5.08
N LYS A 696 4.18 21.64 5.08
CA LYS A 696 5.36 21.41 4.23
C LYS A 696 4.99 21.53 2.75
N GLU A 697 3.90 20.88 2.34
CA GLU A 697 3.44 20.90 0.95
C GLU A 697 2.87 22.28 0.57
N LEU A 698 2.12 22.93 1.46
CA LEU A 698 1.59 24.27 1.21
C LEU A 698 2.72 25.27 0.92
N GLY A 699 3.77 25.31 1.74
CA GLY A 699 4.92 26.19 1.51
C GLY A 699 5.58 25.94 0.15
N GLN A 700 5.82 24.68 -0.19
CA GLN A 700 6.40 24.32 -1.50
C GLN A 700 5.52 24.73 -2.69
N GLN A 701 4.20 24.56 -2.57
CA GLN A 701 3.26 24.90 -3.64
C GLN A 701 3.04 26.42 -3.76
N GLU A 702 3.09 27.16 -2.64
CA GLU A 702 3.02 28.63 -2.65
C GLU A 702 4.25 29.25 -3.29
N ASP A 703 5.45 28.78 -2.94
CA ASP A 703 6.70 29.24 -3.55
C ASP A 703 6.69 29.00 -5.07
N ALA A 704 6.24 27.81 -5.49
CA ALA A 704 6.17 27.45 -6.90
C ALA A 704 5.09 28.24 -7.68
N LEU A 705 3.91 28.46 -7.08
CA LEU A 705 2.86 29.27 -7.69
C LEU A 705 3.29 30.74 -7.79
N LYS A 706 4.03 31.24 -6.80
CA LYS A 706 4.58 32.60 -6.82
C LYS A 706 5.56 32.76 -7.97
N GLU A 707 6.55 31.86 -8.11
CA GLU A 707 7.49 31.89 -9.24
C GLU A 707 6.75 31.84 -10.59
N PHE A 708 5.69 31.04 -10.69
CA PHE A 708 4.89 30.94 -11.92
C PHE A 708 4.04 32.20 -12.18
N THR A 709 3.48 32.81 -11.14
CA THR A 709 2.68 34.04 -11.24
C THR A 709 3.56 35.23 -11.61
N ASP A 710 4.72 35.36 -10.99
CA ASP A 710 5.70 36.41 -11.28
C ASP A 710 6.18 36.32 -12.74
N ALA A 711 6.31 35.11 -13.29
CA ALA A 711 6.71 34.90 -14.68
C ALA A 711 5.59 35.19 -15.72
N GLN A 712 4.33 35.32 -15.29
CA GLN A 712 3.14 35.55 -16.14
C GLN A 712 2.32 36.76 -15.62
N GLU A 713 3.00 37.79 -15.12
CA GLU A 713 2.39 38.92 -14.39
C GLU A 713 1.24 39.60 -15.16
N SER A 714 1.32 39.70 -16.48
CA SER A 714 0.29 40.35 -17.32
C SER A 714 -1.02 39.57 -17.40
N GLU A 715 -0.96 38.25 -17.41
CA GLU A 715 -2.10 37.36 -17.69
C GLU A 715 -2.68 36.71 -16.42
N ALA A 716 -1.87 36.55 -15.38
CA ALA A 716 -2.26 35.86 -14.15
C ALA A 716 -3.52 36.43 -13.46
N PRO A 717 -3.75 37.77 -13.39
CA PRO A 717 -4.99 38.31 -12.80
C PRO A 717 -6.25 37.87 -13.56
N ALA A 718 -6.19 37.79 -14.89
CA ALA A 718 -7.31 37.34 -15.71
C ALA A 718 -7.57 35.85 -15.47
N TRP A 719 -6.53 35.02 -15.42
CA TRP A 719 -6.65 33.58 -15.17
C TRP A 719 -7.20 33.28 -13.77
N MET A 720 -6.78 34.06 -12.76
CA MET A 720 -7.30 33.94 -11.39
C MET A 720 -8.82 34.11 -11.36
N LYS A 721 -9.32 35.16 -12.03
CA LYS A 721 -10.74 35.45 -12.12
C LYS A 721 -11.52 34.32 -12.79
N ILE A 722 -11.00 33.73 -13.88
CA ILE A 722 -11.68 32.60 -14.56
C ILE A 722 -11.84 31.42 -13.59
N VAL A 723 -10.81 31.11 -12.80
CA VAL A 723 -10.89 30.01 -11.81
C VAL A 723 -11.88 30.34 -10.70
N ASP A 724 -11.85 31.57 -10.16
CA ASP A 724 -12.73 31.97 -9.07
C ASP A 724 -14.21 32.05 -9.53
N ASP A 725 -14.49 32.55 -10.74
CA ASP A 725 -15.83 32.60 -11.32
C ASP A 725 -16.40 31.19 -11.56
N PHE A 726 -15.55 30.23 -11.97
CA PHE A 726 -15.96 28.83 -12.12
C PHE A 726 -16.20 28.13 -10.77
N GLU A 727 -15.28 28.27 -9.81
CA GLU A 727 -15.41 27.63 -8.49
C GLU A 727 -16.58 28.18 -7.67
N THR A 728 -16.98 29.43 -7.89
CA THR A 728 -18.15 30.06 -7.27
C THR A 728 -19.46 29.79 -8.01
N GLY A 729 -19.40 29.16 -9.20
CA GLY A 729 -20.56 28.88 -10.04
C GLY A 729 -21.11 30.08 -10.80
N GLN A 730 -20.36 31.19 -10.89
CA GLN A 730 -20.73 32.37 -11.67
C GLN A 730 -20.50 32.18 -13.18
N SER A 731 -19.62 31.25 -13.56
CA SER A 731 -19.33 30.91 -14.96
C SER A 731 -19.47 29.41 -15.21
N PRO A 732 -20.12 28.98 -16.30
CA PRO A 732 -20.17 27.57 -16.71
C PRO A 732 -18.88 27.11 -17.43
N VAL A 733 -17.97 28.03 -17.77
CA VAL A 733 -16.76 27.72 -18.53
C VAL A 733 -15.73 27.05 -17.63
N ASN A 734 -15.39 25.79 -17.93
CA ASN A 734 -14.41 25.03 -17.15
C ASN A 734 -12.96 25.48 -17.46
N PRO A 735 -12.23 26.09 -16.50
CA PRO A 735 -10.84 26.52 -16.70
C PRO A 735 -9.87 25.35 -16.86
N TYR A 736 -10.28 24.15 -16.46
CA TYR A 736 -9.47 22.93 -16.48
C TYR A 736 -9.64 22.12 -17.77
N GLU A 737 -10.49 22.59 -18.70
CA GLU A 737 -10.68 21.98 -20.00
C GLU A 737 -9.90 22.73 -21.08
N ILE A 738 -9.37 21.99 -22.05
CA ILE A 738 -8.81 22.58 -23.27
C ILE A 738 -9.95 22.71 -24.28
N PRO A 739 -10.19 23.89 -24.86
CA PRO A 739 -11.19 24.05 -25.91
C PRO A 739 -10.96 23.03 -27.04
N HIS A 740 -11.97 22.23 -27.34
CA HIS A 740 -11.93 21.20 -28.40
C HIS A 740 -11.83 21.77 -29.83
N GLN A 741 -11.79 23.10 -29.99
CA GLN A 741 -11.64 23.78 -31.27
C GLN A 741 -10.16 23.94 -31.63
N GLY A 742 -9.47 22.80 -31.79
CA GLY A 742 -8.13 22.75 -32.38
C GLY A 742 -8.19 22.18 -33.80
N PRO A 743 -7.30 22.61 -34.72
CA PRO A 743 -7.18 22.02 -36.05
C PRO A 743 -6.92 20.51 -35.98
N SER A 744 -7.54 19.73 -36.87
CA SER A 744 -7.40 18.27 -36.90
C SER A 744 -5.95 17.85 -37.15
N LEU A 745 -5.61 16.59 -36.85
CA LEU A 745 -4.24 16.06 -37.08
C LEU A 745 -3.81 16.20 -38.56
N ARG A 746 -4.76 16.24 -39.49
CA ARG A 746 -4.54 16.56 -40.91
C ARG A 746 -4.24 18.02 -41.16
N ASP A 747 -4.91 18.93 -40.46
CA ASP A 747 -4.72 20.37 -40.60
C ASP A 747 -3.35 20.78 -40.07
N VAL A 748 -2.91 20.21 -38.95
CA VAL A 748 -1.55 20.44 -38.40
C VAL A 748 -0.46 19.82 -39.27
N GLN A 749 -0.70 18.65 -39.87
CA GLN A 749 0.24 18.06 -40.84
C GLN A 749 0.34 18.90 -42.12
N LEU A 750 -0.78 19.42 -42.60
CA LEU A 750 -0.84 20.29 -43.78
C LEU A 750 -0.15 21.62 -43.52
N GLU A 751 -0.33 22.18 -42.32
CA GLU A 751 0.25 23.46 -41.93
C GLU A 751 1.75 23.35 -41.62
N LEU A 752 2.19 22.30 -40.91
CA LEU A 752 3.62 22.02 -40.76
C LEU A 752 4.29 21.75 -42.12
N ALA A 753 3.60 21.05 -43.03
CA ALA A 753 4.10 20.86 -44.40
C ALA A 753 4.11 22.18 -45.20
N ARG A 754 3.14 23.07 -45.00
CA ARG A 754 3.11 24.42 -45.60
C ARG A 754 4.18 25.32 -45.02
N GLU A 755 4.43 25.31 -43.71
CA GLU A 755 5.50 26.06 -43.06
C GLU A 755 6.89 25.52 -43.43
N GLU A 756 7.03 24.20 -43.59
CA GLU A 756 8.28 23.56 -44.03
C GLU A 756 8.51 23.86 -45.52
N GLN A 757 7.44 23.86 -46.34
CA GLN A 757 7.45 24.31 -47.74
C GLN A 757 7.70 25.82 -47.88
N GLU A 758 7.13 26.66 -47.03
CA GLU A 758 7.34 28.12 -46.98
C GLU A 758 8.73 28.46 -46.45
N ARG A 759 9.27 27.68 -45.50
CA ARG A 759 10.68 27.79 -45.08
C ARG A 759 11.64 27.32 -46.17
N GLU A 760 11.31 26.26 -46.90
CA GLU A 760 12.09 25.82 -48.07
C GLU A 760 12.00 26.83 -49.24
N GLN A 761 10.85 27.47 -49.42
CA GLN A 761 10.63 28.51 -50.45
C GLN A 761 11.23 29.86 -50.05
N ALA A 762 11.18 30.27 -48.77
CA ALA A 762 11.86 31.45 -48.25
C ALA A 762 13.39 31.27 -48.19
N ALA A 763 13.86 30.03 -47.96
CA ALA A 763 15.28 29.68 -48.08
C ALA A 763 15.77 29.60 -49.54
N ALA A 764 14.85 29.55 -50.51
CA ALA A 764 15.19 29.57 -51.93
C ALA A 764 15.48 30.99 -52.47
N ASP A 765 15.12 32.04 -51.73
CA ASP A 765 15.21 33.45 -52.18
C ASP A 765 16.35 34.28 -51.54
N SER A 766 17.37 33.63 -50.96
CA SER A 766 18.61 34.34 -50.61
C SER A 766 19.86 33.54 -51.04
N CYS A 767 20.24 33.69 -52.30
CA CYS A 767 21.59 33.40 -52.77
C CYS A 767 22.08 34.54 -53.66
N ALA A 768 22.53 35.62 -53.01
CA ALA A 768 23.43 36.58 -53.64
C ALA A 768 24.86 36.24 -53.20
N ALA A 769 25.69 35.84 -54.15
CA ALA A 769 27.11 35.59 -53.95
C ALA A 769 27.86 36.91 -53.69
N GLY A 770 28.63 36.98 -52.61
CA GLY A 770 29.60 38.07 -52.39
C GLY A 770 30.14 38.15 -50.97
N GLU A 771 31.44 37.83 -50.83
CA GLU A 771 32.32 37.98 -49.65
C GLU A 771 31.93 37.27 -48.34
N ASP A 772 32.63 36.15 -48.04
CA ASP A 772 32.48 35.38 -46.79
C ASP A 772 32.52 36.28 -45.55
N THR A 773 31.41 36.41 -44.81
CA THR A 773 31.32 37.21 -43.58
C THR A 773 31.63 36.40 -42.32
N MET A 774 31.98 37.08 -41.22
CA MET A 774 32.25 36.45 -39.92
C MET A 774 31.05 35.64 -39.38
N VAL A 775 29.82 36.09 -39.67
CA VAL A 775 28.58 35.43 -39.21
C VAL A 775 28.35 34.14 -39.99
N GLU A 776 28.57 34.13 -41.31
CA GLU A 776 28.47 32.92 -42.13
C GLU A 776 29.44 31.82 -41.69
N TYR A 777 30.64 32.19 -41.24
CA TYR A 777 31.59 31.25 -40.64
C TYR A 777 31.01 30.56 -39.39
N LEU A 778 30.43 31.33 -38.47
CA LEU A 778 29.83 30.80 -37.24
C LEU A 778 28.57 29.98 -37.55
N MET A 779 27.70 30.46 -38.44
CA MET A 779 26.50 29.76 -38.87
C MET A 779 26.81 28.42 -39.52
N LEU A 780 27.81 28.35 -40.41
CA LEU A 780 28.26 27.08 -40.99
C LEU A 780 28.79 26.13 -39.90
N GLY A 781 29.52 26.65 -38.92
CA GLY A 781 30.00 25.86 -37.78
C GLY A 781 28.88 25.25 -36.95
N LEU A 782 27.86 26.05 -36.60
CA LEU A 782 26.67 25.61 -35.87
C LEU A 782 25.81 24.63 -36.67
N GLU A 783 25.70 24.82 -37.99
CA GLU A 783 24.99 23.90 -38.89
C GLU A 783 25.68 22.52 -38.91
N ILE A 784 27.01 22.50 -39.04
CA ILE A 784 27.78 21.24 -39.01
C ILE A 784 27.61 20.57 -37.65
N GLU A 785 27.70 21.31 -36.53
CA GLU A 785 27.47 20.77 -35.18
C GLU A 785 26.08 20.13 -35.05
N GLY A 786 25.04 20.77 -35.61
CA GLY A 786 23.69 20.24 -35.70
C GLY A 786 23.59 18.94 -36.49
N GLN A 787 24.23 18.88 -37.66
CA GLN A 787 24.25 17.67 -38.49
C GLN A 787 25.05 16.52 -37.85
N GLN A 788 26.18 16.81 -37.19
CA GLN A 788 26.98 15.83 -36.45
C GLN A 788 26.17 15.21 -35.32
N ARG A 789 25.42 16.01 -34.55
CA ARG A 789 24.50 15.53 -33.51
C ARG A 789 23.45 14.57 -34.07
N GLN A 790 22.75 14.99 -35.13
CA GLN A 790 21.67 14.20 -35.71
C GLN A 790 22.16 12.86 -36.26
N LEU A 791 23.30 12.86 -36.96
CA LEU A 791 23.91 11.64 -37.47
C LEU A 791 24.37 10.71 -36.34
N THR A 792 24.95 11.26 -35.27
CA THR A 792 25.37 10.46 -34.09
C THR A 792 24.17 9.78 -33.42
N ALA A 793 23.06 10.49 -33.27
CA ALA A 793 21.84 9.92 -32.71
C ALA A 793 21.20 8.85 -33.62
N ASP A 794 21.17 9.10 -34.94
CA ASP A 794 20.62 8.14 -35.91
C ASP A 794 21.45 6.84 -35.99
N LEU A 795 22.79 6.94 -35.86
CA LEU A 795 23.70 5.80 -35.78
C LEU A 795 23.52 5.00 -34.47
N ALA A 796 23.32 5.70 -33.34
CA ALA A 796 23.08 5.04 -32.06
C ALA A 796 21.72 4.32 -32.00
N ALA A 797 20.70 4.84 -32.70
CA ALA A 797 19.37 4.25 -32.76
C ALA A 797 19.30 2.97 -33.61
N ASN A 798 20.07 2.91 -34.71
CA ASN A 798 20.02 1.82 -35.68
C ASN A 798 21.13 0.78 -35.44
N LYS A 799 20.85 -0.21 -34.56
CA LYS A 799 21.80 -1.28 -34.22
C LYS A 799 22.10 -2.25 -35.38
N SER A 800 21.19 -2.37 -36.34
CA SER A 800 21.30 -3.25 -37.51
C SER A 800 20.75 -2.55 -38.76
N PRO A 801 21.48 -1.57 -39.33
CA PRO A 801 20.99 -0.74 -40.42
C PRO A 801 20.85 -1.53 -41.73
N THR A 802 19.81 -1.21 -42.49
CA THR A 802 19.61 -1.74 -43.84
C THR A 802 20.63 -1.17 -44.82
N SER A 803 20.83 -1.81 -45.97
CA SER A 803 21.75 -1.30 -47.01
C SER A 803 21.37 0.12 -47.47
N SER A 804 20.09 0.45 -47.54
CA SER A 804 19.62 1.79 -47.88
C SER A 804 19.96 2.82 -46.80
N GLU A 805 19.83 2.46 -45.52
CA GLU A 805 20.19 3.33 -44.39
C GLU A 805 21.71 3.54 -44.30
N LEU A 806 22.50 2.49 -44.55
CA LEU A 806 23.96 2.58 -44.64
C LEU A 806 24.39 3.55 -45.75
N THR A 807 23.79 3.49 -46.93
CA THR A 807 24.05 4.44 -48.02
C THR A 807 23.68 5.87 -47.61
N ALA A 808 22.57 6.06 -46.89
CA ALA A 808 22.17 7.37 -46.37
C ALA A 808 23.19 7.91 -45.35
N PHE A 809 23.69 7.08 -44.42
CA PHE A 809 24.72 7.48 -43.46
C PHE A 809 26.03 7.86 -44.15
N VAL A 810 26.50 7.07 -45.11
CA VAL A 810 27.71 7.40 -45.89
C VAL A 810 27.55 8.71 -46.64
N THR A 811 26.39 8.94 -47.27
CA THR A 811 26.11 10.19 -47.99
C THR A 811 26.11 11.40 -47.06
N ARG A 812 25.52 11.29 -45.86
CA ARG A 812 25.56 12.34 -44.84
C ARG A 812 26.98 12.58 -44.31
N ARG A 813 27.76 11.52 -44.04
CA ARG A 813 29.17 11.63 -43.65
C ARG A 813 30.00 12.38 -44.69
N LEU A 814 29.80 12.10 -45.98
CA LEU A 814 30.47 12.81 -47.07
C LEU A 814 30.06 14.29 -47.15
N ARG A 815 28.78 14.61 -46.93
CA ARG A 815 28.29 15.99 -46.87
C ARG A 815 28.96 16.77 -45.73
N ILE A 816 28.95 16.20 -44.51
CA ILE A 816 29.60 16.78 -43.34
C ILE A 816 31.10 16.97 -43.59
N ALA A 817 31.80 15.97 -44.14
CA ALA A 817 33.23 16.08 -44.45
C ALA A 817 33.55 17.22 -45.45
N ARG A 818 32.70 17.43 -46.47
CA ARG A 818 32.83 18.56 -47.41
C ARG A 818 32.60 19.90 -46.71
N GLN A 819 31.57 20.01 -45.86
CA GLN A 819 31.31 21.23 -45.09
C GLN A 819 32.43 21.52 -44.09
N ILE A 820 33.00 20.51 -43.42
CA ILE A 820 34.18 20.66 -42.56
C ILE A 820 35.37 21.19 -43.36
N LYS A 821 35.61 20.69 -44.58
CA LYS A 821 36.69 21.21 -45.45
C LYS A 821 36.49 22.70 -45.77
N LYS A 822 35.24 23.12 -46.04
CA LYS A 822 34.87 24.54 -46.23
C LYS A 822 35.10 25.34 -44.94
N LEU A 823 34.70 24.82 -43.78
CA LEU A 823 34.94 25.43 -42.47
C LEU A 823 36.45 25.62 -42.19
N ARG A 824 37.29 24.63 -42.52
CA ARG A 824 38.76 24.71 -42.36
C ARG A 824 39.38 25.80 -43.23
N ALA A 825 38.84 26.06 -44.41
CA ALA A 825 39.29 27.16 -45.26
C ALA A 825 38.99 28.52 -44.60
N MET A 826 37.79 28.69 -44.05
CA MET A 826 37.38 29.90 -43.33
C MET A 826 38.11 30.08 -41.99
N GLN A 827 38.46 29.01 -41.28
CA GLN A 827 39.24 29.07 -40.03
C GLN A 827 40.61 29.71 -40.22
N ARG A 828 41.24 29.59 -41.40
CA ARG A 828 42.52 30.27 -41.68
C ARG A 828 42.40 31.79 -41.65
N LYS A 829 41.21 32.31 -41.98
CA LYS A 829 40.91 33.76 -42.02
C LYS A 829 40.39 34.27 -40.68
N TYR A 830 39.48 33.52 -40.04
CA TYR A 830 38.72 34.01 -38.87
C TYR A 830 39.21 33.48 -37.51
N SER A 831 39.72 32.24 -37.44
CA SER A 831 40.13 31.60 -36.19
C SER A 831 41.36 30.68 -36.36
N PRO A 832 42.55 31.23 -36.67
CA PRO A 832 43.78 30.46 -36.80
C PRO A 832 44.12 29.59 -35.58
N GLY A 833 43.77 30.02 -34.37
CA GLY A 833 43.97 29.27 -33.11
C GLY A 833 43.28 27.90 -33.08
N ALA A 834 42.18 27.73 -33.84
CA ALA A 834 41.51 26.44 -34.00
C ALA A 834 42.35 25.42 -34.77
N LEU A 835 43.08 25.88 -35.80
CA LEU A 835 43.97 25.03 -36.59
C LEU A 835 45.22 24.63 -35.78
N GLN A 836 45.73 25.55 -34.95
CA GLN A 836 46.84 25.26 -34.04
C GLN A 836 46.44 24.22 -32.97
N ARG A 837 45.22 24.32 -32.44
CA ARG A 837 44.70 23.33 -31.49
C ARG A 837 44.51 21.95 -32.13
N LEU A 838 44.00 21.90 -33.36
CA LEU A 838 43.89 20.66 -34.15
C LEU A 838 45.27 20.02 -34.38
N ALA A 839 46.28 20.82 -34.73
CA ALA A 839 47.64 20.35 -34.94
C ALA A 839 48.31 19.83 -33.65
N SER A 840 47.86 20.29 -32.48
CA SER A 840 48.36 19.85 -31.16
C SER A 840 47.71 18.57 -30.62
N GLN A 841 46.68 18.02 -31.29
CA GLN A 841 46.10 16.74 -30.91
C GLN A 841 46.95 15.59 -31.47
N GLU A 842 47.32 14.63 -30.62
CA GLU A 842 48.02 13.42 -31.05
C GLU A 842 47.16 12.66 -32.09
N ALA A 843 47.77 12.32 -33.22
CA ALA A 843 47.11 11.64 -34.33
C ALA A 843 46.73 10.21 -33.93
N THR A 844 45.54 10.04 -33.38
CA THR A 844 44.82 8.76 -33.37
C THR A 844 43.98 8.64 -34.65
N ASP A 845 43.54 7.42 -35.00
CA ASP A 845 42.82 7.09 -36.24
C ASP A 845 41.85 8.20 -36.71
N VAL A 846 41.84 8.46 -38.03
CA VAL A 846 41.06 9.53 -38.67
C VAL A 846 39.63 9.53 -38.11
N PRO A 847 39.23 10.54 -37.32
CA PRO A 847 37.93 10.52 -36.67
C PRO A 847 36.83 10.55 -37.75
N GLU A 848 35.80 9.74 -37.57
CA GLU A 848 34.62 9.77 -38.44
C GLU A 848 34.05 11.20 -38.51
N ALA A 849 33.38 11.54 -39.62
CA ALA A 849 32.95 12.91 -39.92
C ALA A 849 32.08 13.54 -38.80
N GLU A 850 31.27 12.72 -38.12
CA GLU A 850 30.42 13.09 -36.99
C GLU A 850 31.16 13.32 -35.66
N ARG A 851 32.40 12.83 -35.52
CA ARG A 851 33.24 12.98 -34.31
C ARG A 851 34.39 13.95 -34.50
N THR A 852 34.52 14.51 -35.70
CA THR A 852 35.60 15.44 -36.03
C THR A 852 35.38 16.77 -35.27
N PRO A 853 36.30 17.20 -34.39
CA PRO A 853 36.10 18.39 -33.56
C PRO A 853 36.15 19.68 -34.39
N LEU A 854 35.14 20.54 -34.28
CA LEU A 854 35.04 21.76 -35.08
C LEU A 854 35.90 22.91 -34.54
N PHE A 855 36.09 23.00 -33.23
CA PHE A 855 36.80 24.09 -32.53
C PHE A 855 36.28 25.49 -32.90
N LEU A 856 35.02 25.74 -32.55
CA LEU A 856 34.47 27.09 -32.47
C LEU A 856 35.07 27.84 -31.28
N PRO A 857 35.00 29.19 -31.23
CA PRO A 857 35.56 29.98 -30.13
C PRO A 857 35.19 29.47 -28.72
N SER A 858 33.96 28.99 -28.52
CA SER A 858 33.51 28.36 -27.25
C SER A 858 34.26 27.08 -26.85
N ALA A 859 34.85 26.37 -27.80
CA ALA A 859 35.63 25.15 -27.58
C ALA A 859 37.15 25.40 -27.57
N LEU A 860 37.59 26.67 -27.62
CA LEU A 860 38.99 27.08 -27.56
C LEU A 860 39.36 27.59 -26.16
N PRO A 861 40.58 27.27 -25.66
CA PRO A 861 41.10 27.93 -24.47
C PRO A 861 41.27 29.44 -24.68
N PRO A 862 41.16 30.28 -23.63
CA PRO A 862 41.25 31.75 -23.73
C PRO A 862 42.48 32.28 -24.48
N LEU A 863 43.61 31.55 -24.41
CA LEU A 863 44.86 31.88 -25.10
C LEU A 863 44.75 31.76 -26.64
N HIS A 864 43.90 30.86 -27.14
CA HIS A 864 43.71 30.60 -28.57
C HIS A 864 42.50 31.34 -29.16
N SER A 865 41.66 31.94 -28.31
CA SER A 865 40.51 32.77 -28.69
C SER A 865 40.81 34.28 -28.65
N ALA A 866 42.04 34.69 -28.31
CA ALA A 866 42.48 36.07 -28.26
C ALA A 866 43.24 36.50 -29.55
N PRO A 867 43.25 37.80 -29.92
CA PRO A 867 44.07 38.30 -31.03
C PRO A 867 45.56 38.05 -30.78
N PRO A 868 46.37 37.69 -31.81
CA PRO A 868 46.05 37.61 -33.24
C PRO A 868 45.51 36.24 -33.72
N LEU A 869 45.28 35.28 -32.82
CA LEU A 869 44.87 33.91 -33.16
C LEU A 869 43.35 33.75 -33.40
N SER A 870 42.58 34.82 -33.18
CA SER A 870 41.16 34.96 -33.50
C SER A 870 40.84 36.41 -33.86
N VAL A 871 39.88 36.61 -34.76
CA VAL A 871 39.38 37.96 -35.11
C VAL A 871 38.66 38.59 -33.89
N PRO A 872 38.89 39.88 -33.58
CA PRO A 872 38.19 40.57 -32.49
C PRO A 872 36.66 40.50 -32.65
N GLY A 873 35.94 40.25 -31.56
CA GLY A 873 34.47 40.19 -31.56
C GLY A 873 33.85 38.86 -32.01
N LEU A 874 34.64 37.91 -32.52
CA LEU A 874 34.16 36.59 -32.97
C LEU A 874 33.51 35.77 -31.83
N ALA A 875 34.15 35.75 -30.66
CA ALA A 875 33.63 35.08 -29.46
C ALA A 875 32.34 35.74 -28.93
N ALA A 876 32.20 37.07 -29.05
CA ALA A 876 30.99 37.79 -28.67
C ALA A 876 29.84 37.52 -29.66
N ALA A 877 30.14 37.40 -30.95
CA ALA A 877 29.17 37.03 -31.97
C ALA A 877 28.69 35.57 -31.79
N GLU A 878 29.59 34.63 -31.47
CA GLU A 878 29.19 33.27 -31.12
C GLU A 878 28.29 33.26 -29.88
N ALA A 879 28.62 34.02 -28.83
CA ALA A 879 27.80 34.08 -27.62
C ALA A 879 26.34 34.49 -27.91
N ARG A 880 26.12 35.49 -28.79
CA ARG A 880 24.77 35.90 -29.21
C ARG A 880 24.02 34.83 -30.02
N LEU A 881 24.75 34.12 -30.89
CA LEU A 881 24.18 32.99 -31.64
C LEU A 881 23.84 31.82 -30.72
N ARG A 882 24.64 31.57 -29.66
CA ARG A 882 24.35 30.55 -28.65
C ARG A 882 23.16 30.93 -27.77
N ASP A 883 22.98 32.22 -27.43
CA ASP A 883 21.78 32.70 -26.74
C ASP A 883 20.52 32.45 -27.59
N SER A 884 20.60 32.74 -28.89
CA SER A 884 19.51 32.46 -29.85
C SER A 884 19.26 30.95 -30.00
N GLN A 885 20.33 30.15 -30.12
CA GLN A 885 20.24 28.69 -30.22
C GLN A 885 19.65 28.05 -28.95
N CYS A 886 19.93 28.60 -27.76
CA CYS A 886 19.29 28.18 -26.51
C CYS A 886 17.78 28.47 -26.52
N ALA A 887 17.38 29.66 -26.97
CA ALA A 887 15.96 30.02 -27.09
C ALA A 887 15.21 29.12 -28.08
N GLU A 888 15.74 28.94 -29.30
CA GLU A 888 15.16 28.09 -30.34
C GLU A 888 15.09 26.62 -29.92
N SER A 889 16.15 26.10 -29.28
CA SER A 889 16.17 24.70 -28.82
C SER A 889 15.15 24.47 -27.71
N LEU A 890 14.98 25.45 -26.81
CA LEU A 890 13.98 25.39 -25.73
C LEU A 890 12.56 25.45 -26.29
N GLU A 891 12.32 26.29 -27.31
CA GLU A 891 11.05 26.34 -28.03
C GLU A 891 10.76 25.03 -28.78
N ALA A 892 11.76 24.44 -29.45
CA ALA A 892 11.64 23.15 -30.10
C ALA A 892 11.33 22.02 -29.11
N VAL A 893 11.87 22.05 -27.88
CA VAL A 893 11.50 21.13 -26.80
C VAL A 893 10.03 21.32 -26.41
N ARG A 894 9.56 22.56 -26.19
CA ARG A 894 8.17 22.86 -25.83
C ARG A 894 7.18 22.40 -26.91
N ASN A 895 7.40 22.80 -28.16
CA ASN A 895 6.60 22.39 -29.31
C ASN A 895 6.62 20.86 -29.47
N GLY A 896 7.79 20.25 -29.30
CA GLY A 896 7.96 18.81 -29.40
C GLY A 896 7.12 18.05 -28.36
N LEU A 897 7.06 18.57 -27.14
CA LEU A 897 6.26 18.05 -26.03
C LEU A 897 4.74 18.19 -26.29
N ILE A 898 4.28 19.33 -26.81
CA ILE A 898 2.86 19.53 -27.18
C ILE A 898 2.40 18.55 -28.26
N VAL A 899 3.20 18.39 -29.32
CA VAL A 899 2.91 17.44 -30.40
C VAL A 899 2.84 16.00 -29.86
N LYS A 900 3.74 15.62 -28.94
CA LYS A 900 3.71 14.31 -28.29
C LYS A 900 2.38 14.05 -27.57
N ARG A 901 1.82 15.04 -26.86
CA ARG A 901 0.50 14.95 -26.21
C ARG A 901 -0.64 14.79 -27.21
N ARG A 902 -0.64 15.55 -28.31
CA ARG A 902 -1.66 15.39 -29.36
C ARG A 902 -1.64 13.98 -29.93
N LEU A 903 -0.45 13.42 -30.17
CA LEU A 903 -0.32 12.02 -30.64
C LEU A 903 -0.89 11.01 -29.64
N TYR A 904 -0.72 11.23 -28.33
CA TYR A 904 -1.35 10.39 -27.31
C TYR A 904 -2.87 10.55 -27.26
N THR A 905 -3.36 11.78 -27.33
CA THR A 905 -4.81 12.07 -27.34
C THR A 905 -5.47 11.38 -28.55
N TYR A 906 -4.86 11.52 -29.73
CA TYR A 906 -5.30 10.85 -30.94
C TYR A 906 -5.30 9.32 -30.79
N LYS A 907 -4.23 8.75 -30.23
CA LYS A 907 -4.15 7.30 -29.96
C LYS A 907 -5.29 6.84 -29.05
N ASN A 908 -5.58 7.57 -27.97
CA ASN A 908 -6.61 7.19 -27.00
C ASN A 908 -8.03 7.28 -27.59
N LEU A 909 -8.30 8.27 -28.45
CA LEU A 909 -9.61 8.45 -29.07
C LEU A 909 -9.86 7.50 -30.25
N HIS A 910 -8.84 7.26 -31.08
CA HIS A 910 -9.02 6.67 -32.40
C HIS A 910 -8.35 5.30 -32.62
N ALA A 911 -7.37 4.89 -31.82
CA ALA A 911 -6.67 3.61 -32.04
C ALA A 911 -7.33 2.46 -31.26
N ARG A 912 -8.25 1.72 -31.90
CA ARG A 912 -8.96 0.57 -31.27
C ARG A 912 -8.43 -0.81 -31.67
N ARG A 913 -7.46 -0.90 -32.59
CA ARG A 913 -6.88 -2.17 -33.10
C ARG A 913 -5.36 -2.20 -32.99
N GLN A 914 -4.78 -3.41 -32.92
CA GLN A 914 -3.32 -3.61 -32.72
C GLN A 914 -2.48 -2.86 -33.75
N HIS A 915 -2.84 -2.91 -35.03
CA HIS A 915 -2.11 -2.20 -36.10
C HIS A 915 -2.11 -0.67 -35.93
N GLN A 916 -3.27 -0.08 -35.62
CA GLN A 916 -3.39 1.37 -35.38
C GLN A 916 -2.65 1.80 -34.10
N SER A 917 -2.65 0.95 -33.07
CA SER A 917 -1.89 1.17 -31.84
C SER A 917 -0.38 1.14 -32.08
N THR A 918 0.12 0.18 -32.87
CA THR A 918 1.54 0.09 -33.24
C THR A 918 1.99 1.30 -34.06
N ARG A 919 1.20 1.75 -35.05
CA ARG A 919 1.51 2.94 -35.85
C ARG A 919 1.49 4.23 -35.01
N SER A 920 0.54 4.34 -34.08
CA SER A 920 0.49 5.51 -33.19
C SER A 920 1.67 5.52 -32.21
N ARG A 921 2.10 4.34 -31.71
CA ARG A 921 3.30 4.20 -30.88
C ARG A 921 4.57 4.61 -31.63
N SER A 922 4.76 4.19 -32.88
CA SER A 922 5.94 4.59 -33.65
C SER A 922 5.99 6.10 -33.91
N LEU A 923 4.84 6.76 -34.10
CA LEU A 923 4.77 8.22 -34.19
C LEU A 923 5.18 8.90 -32.87
N VAL A 924 4.71 8.38 -31.73
CA VAL A 924 5.09 8.89 -30.40
C VAL A 924 6.59 8.70 -30.14
N ASP A 925 7.14 7.54 -30.47
CA ASP A 925 8.57 7.24 -30.28
C ASP A 925 9.45 8.14 -31.16
N ASN A 926 9.04 8.37 -32.41
CA ASN A 926 9.71 9.32 -33.32
C ASN A 926 9.69 10.74 -32.77
N GLN A 927 8.57 11.17 -32.19
CA GLN A 927 8.44 12.49 -31.60
C GLN A 927 9.29 12.63 -30.33
N GLN A 928 9.33 11.59 -29.48
CA GLN A 928 10.20 11.55 -28.30
C GLN A 928 11.68 11.72 -28.67
N ARG A 929 12.13 11.09 -29.75
CA ARG A 929 13.49 11.25 -30.27
C ARG A 929 13.80 12.69 -30.68
N LYS A 930 12.85 13.40 -31.31
CA LYS A 930 13.01 14.82 -31.66
C LYS A 930 13.18 15.70 -30.42
N ILE A 931 12.41 15.43 -29.36
CA ILE A 931 12.50 16.14 -28.08
C ILE A 931 13.88 15.92 -27.44
N GLU A 932 14.37 14.68 -27.42
CA GLU A 932 15.70 14.35 -26.88
C GLU A 932 16.83 15.04 -27.66
N LEU A 933 16.72 15.08 -28.99
CA LEU A 933 17.68 15.81 -29.84
C LEU A 933 17.69 17.31 -29.54
N ALA A 934 16.52 17.93 -29.41
CA ALA A 934 16.40 19.35 -29.07
C ALA A 934 16.94 19.64 -27.66
N ALA A 935 16.72 18.74 -26.70
CA ALA A 935 17.26 18.86 -25.34
C ALA A 935 18.79 18.78 -25.30
N VAL A 936 19.39 17.86 -26.08
CA VAL A 936 20.85 17.78 -26.24
C VAL A 936 21.39 19.05 -26.91
N ALA A 937 20.66 19.59 -27.89
CA ALA A 937 21.05 20.83 -28.56
C ALA A 937 21.09 22.03 -27.61
N TYR A 938 20.07 22.17 -26.76
CA TYR A 938 20.02 23.17 -25.69
C TYR A 938 21.21 23.05 -24.74
N GLN A 939 21.49 21.83 -24.26
CA GLN A 939 22.59 21.61 -23.30
C GLN A 939 23.95 21.96 -23.88
N GLN A 940 24.23 21.57 -25.13
CA GLN A 940 25.48 21.92 -25.80
C GLN A 940 25.61 23.42 -26.04
N ALA A 941 24.52 24.08 -26.48
CA ALA A 941 24.50 25.53 -26.68
C ALA A 941 24.74 26.28 -25.35
N ARG A 942 24.14 25.81 -24.26
CA ARG A 942 24.35 26.33 -22.91
C ARG A 942 25.80 26.15 -22.45
N THR A 943 26.37 24.96 -22.60
CA THR A 943 27.78 24.70 -22.24
C THR A 943 28.72 25.62 -23.03
N ALA A 944 28.48 25.77 -24.33
CA ALA A 944 29.25 26.68 -25.19
C ALA A 944 29.09 28.15 -24.75
N ARG A 945 27.87 28.58 -24.39
CA ARG A 945 27.61 29.95 -23.88
C ARG A 945 28.29 30.22 -22.54
N LEU A 946 28.33 29.23 -21.64
CA LEU A 946 29.02 29.31 -20.35
C LEU A 946 30.55 29.37 -20.50
N ALA A 947 31.11 28.71 -21.51
CA ALA A 947 32.54 28.82 -21.83
C ALA A 947 32.93 30.24 -22.31
N LEU A 948 31.97 31.00 -22.87
CA LEU A 948 32.17 32.35 -23.40
C LEU A 948 31.86 33.48 -22.37
N VAL A 949 31.64 33.15 -21.09
CA VAL A 949 31.29 34.12 -20.02
C VAL A 949 32.33 35.25 -19.88
N HIS A 950 33.60 34.96 -20.12
CA HIS A 950 34.69 35.94 -20.05
C HIS A 950 34.60 37.05 -21.12
N VAL A 951 33.80 36.87 -22.18
CA VAL A 951 33.63 37.86 -23.28
C VAL A 951 32.24 38.50 -23.28
N ALA A 952 31.19 37.73 -22.97
CA ALA A 952 29.80 38.17 -23.10
C ALA A 952 29.07 38.34 -21.75
N GLY A 953 29.78 38.23 -20.63
CA GLY A 953 29.21 38.30 -19.29
C GLY A 953 28.45 37.04 -18.87
N PRO A 954 27.94 37.01 -17.61
CA PRO A 954 27.14 35.90 -17.10
C PRO A 954 25.84 35.76 -17.91
N ALA A 955 25.38 34.52 -18.09
CA ALA A 955 24.13 34.20 -18.78
C ALA A 955 23.23 33.38 -17.88
N ASP A 956 21.95 33.76 -17.79
CA ASP A 956 20.96 33.19 -16.87
C ASP A 956 20.23 31.95 -17.45
N TRP A 957 20.93 31.12 -18.24
CA TRP A 957 20.35 29.89 -18.79
C TRP A 957 20.41 28.74 -17.76
N LYS A 958 19.24 28.30 -17.28
CA LYS A 958 19.10 27.16 -16.35
C LYS A 958 19.51 25.84 -17.02
N GLU A 959 20.03 24.89 -16.24
CA GLU A 959 20.37 23.55 -16.73
C GLU A 959 19.10 22.73 -16.99
N LEU A 960 19.01 22.04 -18.12
CA LEU A 960 17.86 21.22 -18.51
C LEU A 960 18.09 19.76 -18.12
N VAL A 961 17.50 19.31 -17.02
CA VAL A 961 17.64 17.90 -16.60
C VAL A 961 16.55 17.04 -17.24
N LYS A 962 16.75 15.71 -17.28
CA LYS A 962 15.73 14.78 -17.80
C LYS A 962 14.39 14.91 -17.08
N ALA A 963 14.38 15.36 -15.82
CA ALA A 963 13.18 15.61 -15.04
C ALA A 963 12.38 16.84 -15.53
N ASP A 964 12.98 17.73 -16.33
CA ASP A 964 12.31 18.90 -16.92
C ASP A 964 11.61 18.59 -18.25
N LEU A 965 12.03 17.51 -18.93
CA LEU A 965 11.52 17.08 -20.23
C LEU A 965 10.19 16.34 -20.11
N TRP A 966 9.16 17.02 -19.63
CA TRP A 966 7.83 16.43 -19.57
C TRP A 966 6.75 17.47 -19.85
N LEU A 967 5.74 17.03 -20.61
CA LEU A 967 4.55 17.82 -20.80
C LEU A 967 3.59 17.52 -19.65
N PRO A 968 2.95 18.56 -19.12
CA PRO A 968 1.95 18.45 -18.10
C PRO A 968 0.63 17.70 -18.47
N GLU A 969 0.63 16.54 -19.13
CA GLU A 969 -0.55 15.63 -19.23
C GLU A 969 -0.25 14.27 -19.90
N ASP A 970 0.98 13.75 -19.82
CA ASP A 970 1.29 12.41 -20.35
C ASP A 970 0.61 11.31 -19.48
N GLU A 971 -0.70 11.10 -19.66
CA GLU A 971 -1.52 10.13 -18.92
C GLU A 971 -0.93 8.72 -18.95
N GLU A 972 -0.40 8.28 -20.10
CA GLU A 972 0.22 6.96 -20.19
C GLU A 972 1.56 6.89 -19.47
N GLU A 973 2.32 7.99 -19.40
CA GLU A 973 3.59 8.00 -18.68
C GLU A 973 3.36 8.15 -17.17
N ALA A 974 2.35 8.91 -16.74
CA ALA A 974 1.86 8.93 -15.37
C ALA A 974 1.30 7.56 -14.93
N LYS A 975 0.46 6.92 -15.75
CA LYS A 975 -0.04 5.54 -15.53
C LYS A 975 1.08 4.52 -15.52
N ARG A 976 2.03 4.57 -16.46
CA ARG A 976 3.21 3.68 -16.48
C ARG A 976 4.13 3.93 -15.30
N ARG A 977 4.34 5.18 -14.88
CA ARG A 977 5.17 5.54 -13.72
C ARG A 977 4.48 5.11 -12.41
N GLN A 978 3.17 5.26 -12.28
CA GLN A 978 2.39 4.70 -11.16
C GLN A 978 2.37 3.17 -11.15
N GLN A 979 2.20 2.51 -12.31
CA GLN A 979 2.27 1.05 -12.42
C GLN A 979 3.68 0.52 -12.16
N ARG A 980 4.72 1.23 -12.61
CA ARG A 980 6.12 0.93 -12.28
C ARG A 980 6.42 1.18 -10.81
N ALA A 981 5.85 2.21 -10.19
CA ALA A 981 5.93 2.42 -8.75
C ALA A 981 5.18 1.31 -7.98
N MET A 982 4.01 0.86 -8.44
CA MET A 982 3.30 -0.29 -7.85
C MET A 982 4.10 -1.59 -7.99
N LYS A 983 4.75 -1.83 -9.13
CA LYS A 983 5.65 -2.98 -9.33
C LYS A 983 7.00 -2.83 -8.59
N GLY A 984 7.50 -1.60 -8.47
CA GLY A 984 8.76 -1.23 -7.83
C GLY A 984 8.68 -1.20 -6.31
N LYS A 985 7.50 -0.96 -5.74
CA LYS A 985 7.20 -1.02 -4.30
C LYS A 985 7.39 -2.40 -3.68
N ARG A 986 7.49 -3.48 -4.46
CA ARG A 986 7.94 -4.79 -3.95
C ARG A 986 9.46 -4.88 -3.75
N LYS A 987 10.24 -3.98 -4.35
CA LYS A 987 11.71 -3.94 -4.30
C LYS A 987 12.26 -2.75 -3.50
N GLU A 988 11.63 -1.57 -3.59
CA GLU A 988 12.06 -0.35 -2.88
C GLU A 988 11.45 -0.20 -1.48
N ALA A 989 10.37 -0.91 -1.14
CA ALA A 989 9.88 -0.97 0.25
C ALA A 989 10.85 -1.72 1.19
N ALA A 990 11.95 -2.29 0.66
CA ALA A 990 13.00 -2.93 1.43
C ALA A 990 14.14 -1.99 1.85
N GLU A 991 14.20 -0.76 1.32
CA GLU A 991 15.24 0.22 1.69
C GLU A 991 14.60 1.39 2.41
N VAL A 992 14.29 1.15 3.69
CA VAL A 992 13.88 2.17 4.66
C VAL A 992 15.16 2.82 5.20
N ASN A 993 15.27 4.15 5.15
CA ASN A 993 16.35 4.84 5.86
C ASN A 993 16.08 4.77 7.38
N ALA A 994 17.09 5.06 8.21
CA ALA A 994 17.02 5.00 9.68
C ALA A 994 15.92 5.87 10.36
N GLU A 995 15.14 6.62 9.58
CA GLU A 995 14.11 7.58 9.98
C GLU A 995 12.70 7.19 9.47
N GLY A 996 12.53 6.02 8.83
CA GLY A 996 11.21 5.50 8.44
C GLY A 996 10.57 6.11 7.18
N GLU A 997 11.24 7.03 6.48
CA GLU A 997 10.72 7.60 5.22
C GLU A 997 11.06 6.73 4.00
N VAL A 998 10.02 6.22 3.31
CA VAL A 998 10.14 5.74 1.93
C VAL A 998 10.51 6.92 1.05
N ARG A 999 11.69 6.88 0.39
CA ARG A 999 12.07 7.87 -0.63
C ARG A 999 11.11 7.78 -1.83
N GLY A 1000 9.96 8.44 -1.72
CA GLY A 1000 9.20 8.85 -2.89
C GLY A 1000 10.00 9.92 -3.63
N VAL A 1001 10.05 9.84 -4.96
CA VAL A 1001 10.56 10.95 -5.78
C VAL A 1001 9.73 12.21 -5.42
N PRO A 1002 10.34 13.32 -4.98
CA PRO A 1002 9.61 14.56 -4.71
C PRO A 1002 8.80 14.99 -5.94
N GLY A 1003 7.53 15.35 -5.76
CA GLY A 1003 6.65 15.78 -6.85
C GLY A 1003 5.81 14.69 -7.53
N MET A 1004 5.86 13.44 -7.06
CA MET A 1004 5.07 12.35 -7.65
C MET A 1004 3.62 12.30 -7.14
N GLY A 1005 2.72 12.90 -7.93
CA GLY A 1005 1.27 12.90 -7.71
C GLY A 1005 0.68 14.28 -7.98
N GLU A 1006 -0.54 14.35 -8.52
CA GLU A 1006 -1.14 15.62 -8.95
C GLU A 1006 -1.33 16.64 -7.82
N LYS A 1007 -1.27 16.19 -6.55
CA LYS A 1007 -1.34 17.03 -5.33
C LYS A 1007 -0.02 17.69 -4.90
N SER A 1008 1.13 17.13 -5.31
CA SER A 1008 2.48 17.62 -4.97
C SER A 1008 3.24 18.04 -6.22
N ARG A 1009 2.56 18.10 -7.36
CA ARG A 1009 3.12 18.37 -8.68
C ARG A 1009 3.77 19.75 -8.70
N LEU A 1010 4.85 19.91 -9.45
CA LEU A 1010 5.51 21.20 -9.68
C LEU A 1010 5.64 21.40 -11.18
N MET A 1011 5.41 22.61 -11.67
CA MET A 1011 5.61 22.92 -13.09
C MET A 1011 7.10 22.92 -13.41
N SER A 1012 7.50 22.36 -14.56
CA SER A 1012 8.89 22.52 -14.99
C SER A 1012 9.15 23.97 -15.38
N TRP A 1013 10.31 24.48 -15.00
CA TRP A 1013 10.72 25.86 -15.26
C TRP A 1013 10.68 26.23 -16.75
N ILE A 1014 10.81 25.24 -17.64
CA ILE A 1014 10.74 25.45 -19.09
C ILE A 1014 9.40 26.04 -19.53
N TRP A 1015 8.32 25.89 -18.76
CA TRP A 1015 6.99 26.40 -19.11
C TRP A 1015 6.69 27.78 -18.53
N MET A 1016 7.48 28.25 -17.55
CA MET A 1016 7.17 29.47 -16.80
C MET A 1016 7.27 30.76 -17.63
N SER A 1017 8.04 30.76 -18.72
CA SER A 1017 8.29 31.93 -19.58
C SER A 1017 7.73 31.81 -21.02
N ALA A 1018 6.89 30.81 -21.30
CA ALA A 1018 6.53 30.44 -22.67
C ALA A 1018 5.44 31.32 -23.34
N GLY A 1019 4.80 32.25 -22.59
CA GLY A 1019 3.58 32.97 -23.00
C GLY A 1019 3.69 34.01 -24.13
N HIS A 1020 4.85 34.23 -24.74
CA HIS A 1020 5.05 35.30 -25.74
C HIS A 1020 5.28 34.80 -27.19
N THR A 1021 5.01 33.52 -27.46
CA THR A 1021 5.21 32.95 -28.81
C THR A 1021 4.01 33.25 -29.71
N THR A 1022 4.27 33.73 -30.94
CA THR A 1022 3.23 34.12 -31.91
C THR A 1022 2.98 32.99 -32.93
N GLY A 1023 1.72 32.72 -33.28
CA GLY A 1023 1.30 31.65 -34.20
C GLY A 1023 0.29 30.66 -33.60
N LEU A 1024 -0.23 29.70 -34.39
CA LEU A 1024 -1.25 28.71 -33.97
C LEU A 1024 -0.77 27.76 -32.86
N LEU A 1025 0.52 27.39 -32.88
CA LEU A 1025 1.15 26.68 -31.77
C LEU A 1025 1.35 27.58 -30.53
N GLY A 1026 1.50 28.90 -30.74
CA GLY A 1026 1.61 29.91 -29.69
C GLY A 1026 0.33 30.05 -28.87
N GLU A 1027 -0.84 30.07 -29.53
CA GLU A 1027 -2.14 30.05 -28.85
C GLU A 1027 -2.31 28.79 -27.98
N GLU A 1028 -1.93 27.61 -28.47
CA GLU A 1028 -1.99 26.38 -27.68
C GLU A 1028 -0.98 26.30 -26.53
N ILE A 1029 0.22 26.86 -26.70
CA ILE A 1029 1.18 27.04 -25.61
C ILE A 1029 0.53 27.91 -24.54
N HIS A 1030 -0.07 29.03 -24.94
CA HIS A 1030 -0.76 29.93 -24.04
C HIS A 1030 -1.91 29.23 -23.28
N TYR A 1031 -2.76 28.46 -23.97
CA TYR A 1031 -3.82 27.67 -23.32
C TYR A 1031 -3.27 26.61 -22.38
N THR A 1032 -2.18 25.93 -22.74
CA THR A 1032 -1.56 24.89 -21.90
C THR A 1032 -0.92 25.49 -20.64
N VAL A 1033 -0.25 26.65 -20.78
CA VAL A 1033 0.32 27.40 -19.66
C VAL A 1033 -0.80 27.90 -18.74
N ARG A 1034 -1.86 28.51 -19.30
CA ARG A 1034 -3.05 28.94 -18.55
C ARG A 1034 -3.69 27.79 -17.77
N LEU A 1035 -3.89 26.64 -18.43
CA LEU A 1035 -4.50 25.45 -17.83
C LEU A 1035 -3.70 25.01 -16.61
N GLU A 1036 -2.39 24.89 -16.75
CA GLU A 1036 -1.56 24.41 -15.67
C GLU A 1036 -1.34 25.43 -14.57
N TRP A 1037 -1.30 26.73 -14.91
CA TRP A 1037 -1.37 27.79 -13.91
C TRP A 1037 -2.66 27.69 -13.11
N SER A 1038 -3.80 27.49 -13.79
CA SER A 1038 -5.12 27.33 -13.15
C SER A 1038 -5.15 26.12 -12.21
N LYS A 1039 -4.56 24.99 -12.60
CA LYS A 1039 -4.42 23.79 -11.75
C LYS A 1039 -3.48 24.04 -10.56
N ALA A 1040 -2.38 24.75 -10.75
CA ALA A 1040 -1.47 25.12 -9.67
C ALA A 1040 -2.14 26.06 -8.66
N TYR A 1041 -2.89 27.05 -9.14
CA TYR A 1041 -3.69 27.96 -8.33
C TYR A 1041 -4.73 27.20 -7.49
N ALA A 1042 -5.53 26.33 -8.13
CA ALA A 1042 -6.51 25.49 -7.44
C ALA A 1042 -5.85 24.60 -6.37
N ARG A 1043 -4.68 24.01 -6.67
CA ARG A 1043 -3.95 23.16 -5.72
C ARG A 1043 -3.49 23.92 -4.48
N VAL A 1044 -2.98 25.14 -4.63
CA VAL A 1044 -2.63 26.00 -3.49
C VAL A 1044 -3.87 26.30 -2.66
N LYS A 1045 -5.00 26.64 -3.29
CA LYS A 1045 -6.28 26.83 -2.57
C LYS A 1045 -6.67 25.57 -1.78
N ARG A 1046 -6.60 24.37 -2.38
CA ARG A 1046 -6.90 23.10 -1.69
C ARG A 1046 -5.95 22.81 -0.52
N TRP A 1047 -4.66 23.13 -0.63
CA TRP A 1047 -3.71 23.00 0.50
C TRP A 1047 -3.97 24.01 1.62
N ARG A 1048 -4.33 25.26 1.28
CA ARG A 1048 -4.76 26.28 2.27
C ARG A 1048 -6.02 25.84 3.00
N GLU A 1049 -6.99 25.29 2.27
CA GLU A 1049 -8.19 24.70 2.85
C GLU A 1049 -7.84 23.53 3.79
N GLU A 1050 -6.94 22.63 3.37
CA GLU A 1050 -6.52 21.47 4.17
C GLU A 1050 -5.86 21.89 5.49
N GLU A 1051 -4.96 22.87 5.48
CA GLU A 1051 -4.34 23.35 6.71
C GLU A 1051 -5.39 23.90 7.70
N LYS A 1052 -6.28 24.78 7.21
CA LYS A 1052 -7.36 25.36 8.02
C LYS A 1052 -8.32 24.29 8.53
N LEU A 1053 -8.69 23.33 7.68
CA LEU A 1053 -9.62 22.25 8.01
C LEU A 1053 -9.02 21.31 9.05
N LEU A 1054 -7.74 20.91 8.92
CA LEU A 1054 -7.08 20.06 9.90
C LEU A 1054 -7.01 20.71 11.29
N GLN A 1055 -6.71 22.02 11.35
CA GLN A 1055 -6.72 22.75 12.61
C GLN A 1055 -8.12 22.79 13.25
N GLU A 1056 -9.17 22.95 12.43
CA GLU A 1056 -10.55 22.89 12.88
C GLU A 1056 -10.97 21.47 13.32
N GLU A 1057 -10.56 20.43 12.60
CA GLU A 1057 -10.76 19.02 12.96
C GLU A 1057 -10.13 18.69 14.31
N MET A 1058 -8.92 19.19 14.59
CA MET A 1058 -8.26 19.05 15.89
C MET A 1058 -9.07 19.70 17.02
N VAL A 1059 -9.55 20.93 16.82
CA VAL A 1059 -10.43 21.63 17.76
C VAL A 1059 -11.71 20.82 18.03
N ARG A 1060 -12.36 20.34 16.98
CA ARG A 1060 -13.58 19.53 17.08
C ARG A 1060 -13.38 18.23 17.82
N CYS A 1061 -12.23 17.58 17.62
CA CYS A 1061 -11.89 16.39 18.37
C CYS A 1061 -11.87 16.68 19.87
N LEU A 1062 -11.16 17.72 20.31
CA LEU A 1062 -11.08 18.08 21.74
C LEU A 1062 -12.46 18.42 22.31
N LEU A 1063 -13.26 19.20 21.59
CA LEU A 1063 -14.63 19.54 22.02
C LEU A 1063 -15.51 18.30 22.15
N THR A 1064 -15.45 17.39 21.16
CA THR A 1064 -16.22 16.14 21.20
C THR A 1064 -15.77 15.24 22.34
N LEU A 1065 -14.47 15.11 22.59
CA LEU A 1065 -13.94 14.31 23.69
C LEU A 1065 -14.35 14.87 25.06
N ARG A 1066 -14.25 16.19 25.25
CA ARG A 1066 -14.71 16.88 26.47
C ARG A 1066 -16.22 16.74 26.66
N TRP A 1067 -16.99 16.84 25.58
CA TRP A 1067 -18.44 16.61 25.59
C TRP A 1067 -18.79 15.16 25.98
N GLN A 1068 -18.12 14.17 25.39
CA GLN A 1068 -18.31 12.75 25.74
C GLN A 1068 -17.99 12.50 27.22
N ALA A 1069 -16.88 13.05 27.74
CA ALA A 1069 -16.55 12.96 29.15
C ALA A 1069 -17.69 13.50 30.04
N LYS A 1070 -18.24 14.67 29.70
CA LYS A 1070 -19.39 15.27 30.42
C LYS A 1070 -20.65 14.40 30.35
N GLN A 1071 -20.94 13.76 29.21
CA GLN A 1071 -22.08 12.83 29.11
C GLN A 1071 -21.91 11.64 30.06
N TRP A 1072 -20.70 11.12 30.21
CA TRP A 1072 -20.42 10.04 31.18
C TRP A 1072 -20.43 10.52 32.63
N ASP A 1073 -20.02 11.75 32.91
CA ASP A 1073 -20.16 12.35 34.25
C ASP A 1073 -21.63 12.46 34.68
N ASN A 1074 -22.50 12.90 33.78
CA ASN A 1074 -23.94 12.97 34.03
C ASN A 1074 -24.53 11.59 34.36
N ARG A 1075 -23.96 10.52 33.79
CA ARG A 1075 -24.32 9.11 34.06
C ARG A 1075 -23.69 8.55 35.33
N ALA A 1076 -22.71 9.23 35.92
CA ALA A 1076 -22.01 8.81 37.13
C ALA A 1076 -22.69 9.33 38.42
N VAL A 1077 -23.70 10.20 38.30
CA VAL A 1077 -24.44 10.74 39.46
C VAL A 1077 -25.32 9.65 40.07
N PRO A 1078 -25.32 9.48 41.41
CA PRO A 1078 -26.23 8.58 42.10
C PRO A 1078 -27.64 9.16 42.06
N VAL A 1079 -28.38 8.85 41.00
CA VAL A 1079 -29.83 8.97 41.04
C VAL A 1079 -30.32 7.70 41.74
N HIS A 1080 -31.18 7.81 42.76
CA HIS A 1080 -31.98 6.66 43.15
C HIS A 1080 -32.76 6.26 41.90
N TYR A 1081 -32.26 5.25 41.19
CA TYR A 1081 -32.78 4.76 39.92
C TYR A 1081 -34.23 4.32 40.17
N THR A 1082 -35.15 5.27 40.03
CA THR A 1082 -36.60 5.18 40.30
C THR A 1082 -37.38 4.91 39.01
N GLY A 1083 -36.68 4.70 37.90
CA GLY A 1083 -37.23 4.32 36.61
C GLY A 1083 -37.58 2.83 36.52
N LYS A 1084 -37.62 2.29 35.30
CA LYS A 1084 -38.02 0.90 35.03
C LYS A 1084 -37.08 -0.16 35.63
N ARG A 1085 -35.89 0.24 36.11
CA ARG A 1085 -34.90 -0.65 36.72
C ARG A 1085 -34.71 -0.33 38.20
N VAL A 1086 -35.16 -1.24 39.07
CA VAL A 1086 -34.84 -1.21 40.50
C VAL A 1086 -33.50 -1.91 40.72
N TYR A 1087 -32.47 -1.15 41.05
CA TYR A 1087 -31.13 -1.68 41.30
C TYR A 1087 -30.86 -1.87 42.80
N SER A 1088 -30.09 -2.90 43.16
CA SER A 1088 -29.48 -2.98 44.49
C SER A 1088 -28.41 -1.90 44.67
N ASP A 1089 -28.12 -1.52 45.90
CA ASP A 1089 -27.06 -0.54 46.23
C ASP A 1089 -25.71 -0.92 45.59
N THR A 1090 -25.39 -2.21 45.55
CA THR A 1090 -24.19 -2.75 44.91
C THR A 1090 -24.16 -2.57 43.40
N HIS A 1091 -25.31 -2.71 42.72
CA HIS A 1091 -25.39 -2.50 41.28
C HIS A 1091 -25.23 -1.02 40.92
N SER A 1092 -25.85 -0.13 41.70
CA SER A 1092 -25.70 1.33 41.52
C SER A 1092 -24.24 1.76 41.62
N GLN A 1093 -23.49 1.25 42.61
CA GLN A 1093 -22.05 1.50 42.74
C GLN A 1093 -21.26 1.02 41.50
N GLY A 1094 -21.57 -0.17 40.98
CA GLY A 1094 -20.93 -0.71 39.78
C GLY A 1094 -21.19 0.12 38.52
N ALA A 1095 -22.43 0.61 38.35
CA ALA A 1095 -22.80 1.49 37.25
C ALA A 1095 -22.04 2.83 37.34
N MET A 1096 -22.04 3.48 38.51
CA MET A 1096 -21.31 4.72 38.76
C MET A 1096 -19.80 4.57 38.50
N ALA A 1097 -19.19 3.50 39.02
CA ALA A 1097 -17.77 3.23 38.81
C ALA A 1097 -17.44 3.03 37.32
N TYR A 1098 -18.31 2.36 36.56
CA TYR A 1098 -18.11 2.20 35.13
C TYR A 1098 -18.22 3.54 34.39
N ALA A 1099 -19.23 4.36 34.69
CA ALA A 1099 -19.41 5.67 34.07
C ALA A 1099 -18.24 6.62 34.37
N ALA A 1100 -17.80 6.70 35.63
CA ALA A 1100 -16.64 7.48 36.04
C ALA A 1100 -15.36 7.02 35.31
N ARG A 1101 -15.18 5.70 35.14
CA ARG A 1101 -14.07 5.15 34.35
C ARG A 1101 -14.14 5.54 32.89
N GLN A 1102 -15.32 5.51 32.26
CA GLN A 1102 -15.47 5.98 30.87
C GLN A 1102 -15.15 7.47 30.75
N ALA A 1103 -15.64 8.31 31.67
CA ALA A 1103 -15.31 9.74 31.69
C ALA A 1103 -13.79 9.97 31.80
N ALA A 1104 -13.10 9.21 32.67
CA ALA A 1104 -11.64 9.28 32.81
C ALA A 1104 -10.91 8.91 31.51
N ILE A 1105 -11.33 7.86 30.80
CA ILE A 1105 -10.74 7.45 29.51
C ILE A 1105 -10.87 8.59 28.47
N TRP A 1106 -12.04 9.20 28.35
CA TRP A 1106 -12.25 10.31 27.42
C TRP A 1106 -11.40 11.54 27.76
N ARG A 1107 -11.24 11.87 29.05
CA ARG A 1107 -10.34 12.95 29.50
C ARG A 1107 -8.88 12.64 29.23
N GLN A 1108 -8.44 11.40 29.46
CA GLN A 1108 -7.07 10.97 29.17
C GLN A 1108 -6.76 11.10 27.67
N LEU A 1109 -7.71 10.70 26.81
CA LEU A 1109 -7.58 10.85 25.37
C LEU A 1109 -7.51 12.33 24.94
N ALA A 1110 -8.39 13.18 25.51
CA ALA A 1110 -8.35 14.62 25.28
C ALA A 1110 -7.01 15.24 25.70
N GLY A 1111 -6.51 14.88 26.89
CA GLY A 1111 -5.23 15.36 27.40
C GLY A 1111 -4.04 14.90 26.54
N ARG A 1112 -4.07 13.67 26.02
CA ARG A 1112 -3.06 13.17 25.07
C ARG A 1112 -3.08 14.00 23.79
N PHE A 1113 -4.26 14.24 23.20
CA PHE A 1113 -4.39 15.01 21.96
C PHE A 1113 -3.97 16.46 22.15
N GLU A 1114 -4.37 17.07 23.27
CA GLU A 1114 -3.98 18.44 23.63
C GLU A 1114 -2.46 18.57 23.75
N ARG A 1115 -1.77 17.63 24.42
CA ARG A 1115 -0.29 17.61 24.47
C ARG A 1115 0.35 17.47 23.09
N LEU A 1116 -0.17 16.58 22.24
CA LEU A 1116 0.35 16.36 20.89
C LEU A 1116 0.20 17.60 19.98
N TRP A 1117 -0.90 18.33 20.12
CA TRP A 1117 -1.25 19.44 19.22
C TRP A 1117 -0.90 20.83 19.76
N TRP A 1118 -0.65 20.97 21.06
CA TRP A 1118 -0.25 22.22 21.71
C TRP A 1118 0.87 23.00 20.99
N PRO A 1119 1.98 22.38 20.56
CA PRO A 1119 3.03 23.11 19.85
C PRO A 1119 2.65 23.47 18.40
N LEU A 1120 1.63 22.83 17.83
CA LEU A 1120 1.33 22.90 16.39
C LEU A 1120 0.36 24.01 16.01
N THR A 1121 -0.58 24.39 16.88
CA THR A 1121 -1.61 25.38 16.53
C THR A 1121 -2.02 26.24 17.72
N CYS A 1122 -2.13 27.56 17.48
CA CYS A 1122 -2.70 28.49 18.46
C CYS A 1122 -4.15 28.16 18.79
N ARG A 1123 -4.93 27.62 17.85
CA ARG A 1123 -6.35 27.32 18.06
C ARG A 1123 -6.59 26.31 19.18
N VAL A 1124 -5.66 25.38 19.40
CA VAL A 1124 -5.71 24.46 20.54
C VAL A 1124 -5.31 25.17 21.83
N ARG A 1125 -4.34 26.09 21.78
CA ARG A 1125 -3.98 26.93 22.93
C ARG A 1125 -5.12 27.82 23.36
N ASP A 1126 -5.87 28.39 22.43
CA ASP A 1126 -7.01 29.27 22.72
C ASP A 1126 -8.17 28.52 23.42
N LEU A 1127 -8.23 27.20 23.26
CA LEU A 1127 -9.17 26.31 23.97
C LEU A 1127 -8.71 25.89 25.38
N GLY A 1128 -7.44 26.13 25.72
CA GLY A 1128 -6.81 25.71 26.97
C GLY A 1128 -6.21 26.92 27.72
N ARG A 1129 -6.78 27.29 28.87
CA ARG A 1129 -6.34 28.47 29.64
C ARG A 1129 -4.91 28.33 30.22
N GLU A 1130 -4.32 27.14 30.24
CA GLU A 1130 -2.98 26.87 30.78
C GLU A 1130 -2.22 25.81 29.96
N LYS A 1131 -0.88 25.89 29.93
CA LYS A 1131 -0.02 24.87 29.31
C LYS A 1131 -0.27 23.52 30.00
N PRO A 1132 -0.48 22.41 29.27
CA PRO A 1132 -0.68 21.10 29.89
C PRO A 1132 0.50 20.79 30.82
N SER A 1133 0.21 20.47 32.09
CA SER A 1133 1.25 20.04 33.03
C SER A 1133 1.96 18.79 32.48
N ALA A 1134 3.29 18.79 32.51
CA ALA A 1134 4.07 17.58 32.27
C ALA A 1134 3.79 16.61 33.43
N VAL A 1135 2.77 15.77 33.28
CA VAL A 1135 2.67 14.58 34.11
C VAL A 1135 3.87 13.72 33.70
N PRO A 1136 4.71 13.24 34.63
CA PRO A 1136 5.74 12.28 34.29
C PRO A 1136 5.02 11.12 33.61
N ASP A 1137 5.37 10.85 32.36
CA ASP A 1137 5.11 9.53 31.81
C ASP A 1137 5.77 8.58 32.82
N GLU A 1138 4.99 7.78 33.55
CA GLU A 1138 5.56 6.61 34.18
C GLU A 1138 6.29 5.89 33.05
N GLU A 1139 7.61 5.80 33.16
CA GLU A 1139 8.48 5.10 32.23
C GLU A 1139 8.11 3.61 32.18
N GLU A 1140 6.96 3.28 31.58
CA GLU A 1140 6.84 2.02 30.87
C GLU A 1140 7.61 2.21 29.57
N GLY A 1141 8.92 1.96 29.64
CA GLY A 1141 9.83 1.88 28.52
C GLY A 1141 9.43 0.75 27.58
N TRP A 1142 8.33 0.92 26.86
CA TRP A 1142 8.10 0.33 25.57
C TRP A 1142 8.49 1.41 24.57
N VAL A 1143 9.77 1.38 24.19
CA VAL A 1143 10.15 1.88 22.87
C VAL A 1143 9.32 1.04 21.91
N ALA A 1144 8.20 1.58 21.44
CA ALA A 1144 7.58 1.09 20.24
C ALA A 1144 8.64 1.28 19.16
N ASP A 1145 9.29 0.19 18.80
CA ASP A 1145 9.99 0.09 17.55
C ASP A 1145 8.89 0.30 16.50
N GLU A 1146 8.72 1.55 16.06
CA GLU A 1146 7.88 1.88 14.92
C GLU A 1146 8.61 1.36 13.67
N GLY A 1147 8.48 0.05 13.48
CA GLY A 1147 8.90 -0.72 12.32
C GLY A 1147 7.92 -1.87 12.17
N ASP A 1148 7.25 -1.92 11.02
CA ASP A 1148 6.47 -3.05 10.52
C ASP A 1148 5.01 -3.25 10.97
N GLU A 1149 4.18 -2.19 11.04
CA GLU A 1149 2.70 -2.35 11.00
C GLU A 1149 2.07 -2.25 9.60
N GLU A 1150 2.86 -2.31 8.52
CA GLU A 1150 2.33 -2.40 7.14
C GLU A 1150 2.63 -3.74 6.43
N GLN A 1151 3.12 -4.77 7.14
CA GLN A 1151 3.54 -6.03 6.49
C GLN A 1151 2.98 -7.34 7.09
N ALA A 1152 1.81 -7.32 7.72
CA ALA A 1152 1.09 -8.56 8.07
C ALA A 1152 -0.01 -8.86 7.03
N GLY A 1153 0.41 -9.17 5.79
CA GLY A 1153 -0.52 -9.45 4.69
C GLY A 1153 0.01 -10.39 3.60
N ALA A 1154 1.14 -11.06 3.81
CA ALA A 1154 1.64 -12.11 2.92
C ALA A 1154 1.45 -13.47 3.61
N LEU A 1155 0.21 -13.94 3.69
CA LEU A 1155 -0.02 -15.38 3.72
C LEU A 1155 -0.03 -15.85 2.27
N GLU A 1156 0.77 -16.88 2.02
CA GLU A 1156 0.85 -17.60 0.76
C GLU A 1156 -0.56 -17.89 0.22
N ASP A 1157 -0.83 -17.45 -1.00
CA ASP A 1157 -1.94 -17.96 -1.81
C ASP A 1157 -1.70 -19.47 -1.96
N GLY A 1158 -2.31 -20.25 -1.08
CA GLY A 1158 -2.48 -21.68 -1.30
C GLY A 1158 -3.31 -21.84 -2.56
N GLU A 1159 -2.71 -22.44 -3.58
CA GLU A 1159 -3.38 -22.94 -4.77
C GLU A 1159 -4.49 -23.91 -4.35
N ASP A 1160 -5.72 -23.41 -4.20
CA ASP A 1160 -6.91 -24.26 -4.24
C ASP A 1160 -7.07 -24.74 -5.70
N GLN A 1161 -6.61 -25.96 -5.95
CA GLN A 1161 -6.86 -26.72 -7.18
C GLN A 1161 -8.35 -27.09 -7.25
N ASP A 1162 -9.20 -26.19 -7.74
CA ASP A 1162 -10.48 -26.57 -8.32
C ASP A 1162 -10.21 -27.08 -9.75
N ARG A 1163 -10.23 -28.41 -9.89
CA ARG A 1163 -10.29 -29.09 -11.19
C ARG A 1163 -11.66 -28.82 -11.80
N GLU A 1164 -11.70 -28.03 -12.87
CA GLU A 1164 -12.83 -28.02 -13.79
C GLU A 1164 -12.38 -28.59 -15.13
N ASP A 1165 -13.06 -29.68 -15.52
CA ASP A 1165 -12.98 -30.33 -16.82
C ASP A 1165 -13.48 -29.36 -17.91
N GLU A 1166 -12.59 -28.98 -18.83
CA GLU A 1166 -12.95 -28.23 -20.04
C GLU A 1166 -13.54 -29.16 -21.09
N ASP A 1167 -14.87 -29.26 -21.13
CA ASP A 1167 -15.58 -29.73 -22.33
C ASP A 1167 -15.64 -28.57 -23.35
N VAL A 1168 -14.89 -28.74 -24.43
CA VAL A 1168 -14.86 -27.88 -25.62
C VAL A 1168 -16.23 -27.90 -26.30
N ILE A 1169 -16.92 -26.76 -26.32
CA ILE A 1169 -18.05 -26.51 -27.23
C ILE A 1169 -17.65 -25.39 -28.17
N GLU A 1170 -17.33 -25.78 -29.41
CA GLU A 1170 -17.27 -24.89 -30.57
C GLU A 1170 -18.66 -24.32 -30.85
N ALA A 1171 -18.79 -22.99 -30.90
CA ALA A 1171 -19.98 -22.31 -31.39
C ALA A 1171 -19.60 -21.47 -32.60
N ASP A 1172 -20.06 -21.93 -33.76
CA ASP A 1172 -20.01 -21.28 -35.07
C ASP A 1172 -20.59 -19.86 -35.02
N ASN A 1173 -19.77 -18.88 -35.41
CA ASN A 1173 -20.22 -17.53 -35.71
C ASN A 1173 -20.79 -17.49 -37.14
N ARG A 1174 -22.11 -17.57 -37.27
CA ARG A 1174 -22.82 -17.09 -38.46
C ARG A 1174 -23.32 -15.68 -38.21
N ALA A 1175 -22.73 -14.74 -38.92
CA ALA A 1175 -23.17 -13.36 -39.03
C ALA A 1175 -24.51 -13.29 -39.78
N GLU A 1176 -25.48 -12.59 -39.21
CA GLU A 1176 -26.60 -12.02 -39.95
C GLU A 1176 -26.50 -10.49 -39.85
N ASP A 1177 -26.41 -9.89 -41.04
CA ASP A 1177 -26.35 -8.46 -41.30
C ASP A 1177 -27.66 -7.79 -40.89
N GLY A 1178 -27.59 -6.85 -39.94
CA GLY A 1178 -28.70 -5.99 -39.53
C GLY A 1178 -28.29 -4.52 -39.62
N ALA A 1179 -28.92 -3.81 -40.54
CA ALA A 1179 -28.59 -2.47 -40.99
C ALA A 1179 -28.54 -1.40 -39.88
N VAL A 1180 -27.63 -0.45 -40.08
CA VAL A 1180 -27.43 0.80 -39.36
C VAL A 1180 -28.72 1.64 -39.38
N GLY A 1181 -29.27 1.92 -38.19
CA GLY A 1181 -30.21 3.01 -37.96
C GLY A 1181 -29.48 4.14 -37.23
N GLU A 1182 -29.17 5.21 -37.95
CA GLU A 1182 -28.78 6.50 -37.35
C GLU A 1182 -30.00 7.10 -36.65
N GLU A 1183 -29.92 7.31 -35.34
CA GLU A 1183 -30.82 8.21 -34.61
C GLU A 1183 -30.03 9.38 -34.00
N PRO A 1184 -30.66 10.57 -33.91
CA PRO A 1184 -29.94 11.83 -34.00
C PRO A 1184 -29.40 12.31 -32.66
N PHE A 1185 -28.24 12.94 -32.75
CA PHE A 1185 -27.58 13.74 -31.72
C PHE A 1185 -28.58 14.74 -31.09
N ILE A 1186 -28.83 14.63 -29.78
CA ILE A 1186 -29.64 15.61 -29.04
C ILE A 1186 -28.88 16.94 -29.01
N ALA A 1187 -29.56 18.01 -29.45
CA ALA A 1187 -28.97 19.32 -29.66
C ALA A 1187 -28.56 20.02 -28.34
N PRO A 1188 -27.53 20.88 -28.35
CA PRO A 1188 -27.02 21.63 -27.18
C PRO A 1188 -28.06 22.45 -26.40
N ALA A 1189 -29.23 22.74 -26.98
CA ALA A 1189 -30.26 23.61 -26.40
C ALA A 1189 -30.95 23.07 -25.14
N GLU A 1190 -30.89 21.76 -24.86
CA GLU A 1190 -31.40 21.19 -23.59
C GLU A 1190 -30.43 21.36 -22.41
N MET A 1191 -29.14 21.63 -22.69
CA MET A 1191 -28.12 21.92 -21.67
C MET A 1191 -28.26 23.36 -21.14
N ASP A 1192 -28.59 24.31 -22.01
CA ASP A 1192 -28.81 25.71 -21.63
C ASP A 1192 -30.01 25.88 -20.70
N ARG A 1193 -31.04 25.03 -20.82
CA ARG A 1193 -32.19 25.00 -19.89
C ARG A 1193 -31.84 24.45 -18.50
N LEU A 1194 -30.84 23.57 -18.39
CA LEU A 1194 -30.38 23.03 -17.10
C LEU A 1194 -29.43 23.98 -16.38
N LEU A 1195 -28.65 24.79 -17.11
CA LEU A 1195 -27.79 25.84 -16.55
C LEU A 1195 -28.61 27.04 -16.03
N ALA A 1196 -29.75 27.37 -16.66
CA ALA A 1196 -30.64 28.45 -16.20
C ALA A 1196 -31.27 28.19 -14.82
N VAL A 1197 -31.43 26.91 -14.42
CA VAL A 1197 -31.99 26.54 -13.10
C VAL A 1197 -30.98 26.80 -11.97
N GLN A 1198 -29.68 26.92 -12.27
CA GLN A 1198 -28.67 27.33 -11.28
C GLN A 1198 -28.58 28.86 -11.10
N SER A 1199 -28.90 29.66 -12.12
CA SER A 1199 -28.77 31.12 -12.06
C SER A 1199 -29.99 31.86 -11.48
N ASP A 1200 -31.22 31.36 -11.70
CA ASP A 1200 -32.46 32.09 -11.32
C ASP A 1200 -32.83 32.04 -9.82
N SER A 1201 -32.06 31.34 -8.99
CA SER A 1201 -32.35 31.20 -7.55
C SER A 1201 -31.72 32.29 -6.64
N LEU A 1202 -30.98 33.23 -7.21
CA LEU A 1202 -30.24 34.27 -6.47
C LEU A 1202 -31.08 35.46 -5.96
N LEU A 1203 -32.38 35.55 -6.28
CA LEU A 1203 -33.18 36.75 -6.03
C LEU A 1203 -34.38 36.60 -5.06
N GLY A 1204 -34.47 35.53 -4.27
CA GLY A 1204 -35.71 35.30 -3.53
C GLY A 1204 -35.65 34.57 -2.19
N TYR A 1205 -34.66 34.78 -1.31
CA TYR A 1205 -34.74 34.21 0.05
C TYR A 1205 -34.01 35.08 1.09
N GLU A 1206 -34.67 36.15 1.54
CA GLU A 1206 -34.31 36.91 2.77
C GLU A 1206 -35.11 36.46 4.01
N GLU A 1207 -36.00 35.46 3.93
CA GLU A 1207 -36.94 35.11 5.03
C GLU A 1207 -36.88 33.66 5.58
N LEU A 1208 -35.81 32.88 5.36
CA LEU A 1208 -35.60 31.55 5.97
C LEU A 1208 -34.23 31.43 6.64
#